data_AF-A0A3A8L634-F1
#
_entry.id   AF-A0A3A8L634-F1
#
_cell.length_a   1.000
_cell.length_b   1.000
_cell.length_c   1.000
_cell.angle_alpha   90.00
_cell.angle_beta   90.00
_cell.angle_gamma   90.00
#
_symmetry.space_group_name_H-M   'P 1'
#
loop_
_entity.id
_entity.type
_entity.pdbx_description
1 polymer ?
#
loop_
_entity_poly.entity_id
_entity_poly.type
_entity_poly.pdbx_seq_one_letter_code
_entity_poly.pdbx_strand_id
1 'polypeptide(L)'
;MGWAVAVAVLLSASPTFVTRGDVTPEADLRREAQAAWTSLEAQYTAQAGGLPTRAPATVTLQKGTVLPPERNAQGRPGVVELRQNTLGVLDARLITALRHELAHQVLWWACPASSEDRLFHEAFALTVSGELPAWREAPYQSLSRAAKEVASAPAVDTPRARKGLARILGEHVGFPAALTRRLRQCHDGTRWASNLSVEELADVAVLAPEPATVVVSRHSGEVLFAEGDVRRAVPYGSALKPFVYAAGTVASASAPDASPPLLAPRVGVQEWACGAGLPPKVDARLALLRSCNGYFLDWEATGRAPQAFGVWGPVLSAVGLTGLPADMTEAIGLRSAHGLSPWGMAQAYRLLAEGRPDVLALLTGNVEEGTLSGLSTSKALKGVATKTGTVRDAASRPQLGWIAAVDADLVLVAVRPGKMPRHFVDEIPALLARVRKQTAGLEAARVQVLGLLPSASVEARCAGAGFALEDGVPRPTPTDFSRLDALTAKGTAVCLGSPWRVRFPDGPDGGRDYAGVFTWSPPPPYRPPPGVPTTPSALKARRGSDFVFRTTRVQYTAGVVAAEDVTLQGEARVALSRVVAHNERHGALRHPGRALCDTTHCQAFRGTVRLRPEDTRALKHPPLKWGTWLTFSQGGSTPWREFRSRAQVEALLGTHLVSLRFESGRVRYLRTEGEAGAPYEDARSLPCDTLRAGLQLPSCPQRASFDGPRLLFEGQGRGHGEGLDVEAAKAATGLSSDALLHRAYEALPTRPPAPQAGGG
;
A
#
# COMPACT_ATOMS: atom_id res chain seq x y z
N MET A 1 70.25 -29.81 13.13
CA MET A 1 69.90 -29.65 14.56
C MET A 1 68.94 -28.47 14.63
N GLY A 2 67.61 -28.59 14.67
CA GLY A 2 66.77 -29.62 15.28
C GLY A 2 66.10 -29.06 16.54
N TRP A 3 65.35 -27.96 16.44
CA TRP A 3 64.47 -27.47 17.52
C TRP A 3 63.03 -27.60 17.04
N ALA A 4 62.43 -28.73 17.36
CA ALA A 4 60.98 -28.92 17.27
C ALA A 4 60.36 -28.25 18.49
N VAL A 5 59.68 -27.12 18.27
CA VAL A 5 58.73 -26.57 19.23
C VAL A 5 57.52 -27.49 19.21
N ALA A 6 57.36 -28.26 20.28
CA ALA A 6 56.17 -29.08 20.52
C ALA A 6 54.97 -28.14 20.75
N VAL A 7 54.11 -28.02 19.73
CA VAL A 7 52.76 -27.50 19.90
C VAL A 7 51.98 -28.55 20.69
N ALA A 8 51.84 -28.34 21.99
CA ALA A 8 50.90 -29.08 22.81
C ALA A 8 49.47 -28.71 22.35
N VAL A 9 48.90 -29.55 21.48
CA VAL A 9 47.46 -29.56 21.23
C VAL A 9 46.80 -30.04 22.53
N LEU A 10 46.29 -29.10 23.34
CA LEU A 10 45.31 -29.39 24.39
C LEU A 10 44.05 -29.89 23.69
N LEU A 11 43.99 -31.20 23.45
CA LEU A 11 42.76 -31.90 23.09
C LEU A 11 41.77 -31.62 24.22
N SER A 12 40.71 -30.86 23.92
CA SER A 12 39.54 -30.73 24.81
C SER A 12 38.95 -32.13 25.00
N ALA A 13 39.26 -32.75 26.14
CA ALA A 13 38.74 -34.06 26.44
C ALA A 13 37.21 -33.94 26.58
N SER A 14 36.44 -34.58 25.71
CA SER A 14 35.01 -34.79 25.97
C SER A 14 34.85 -35.55 27.29
N PRO A 15 33.72 -35.37 28.02
CA PRO A 15 33.46 -36.14 29.22
C PRO A 15 33.46 -37.63 28.87
N THR A 16 34.00 -38.45 29.77
CA THR A 16 33.80 -39.89 29.66
C THR A 16 32.36 -40.21 30.05
N PHE A 17 31.61 -40.86 29.16
CA PHE A 17 30.25 -41.34 29.44
C PHE A 17 30.29 -42.79 29.94
N VAL A 18 29.84 -43.01 31.18
CA VAL A 18 29.79 -44.33 31.81
C VAL A 18 28.34 -44.76 31.98
N THR A 19 28.02 -46.00 31.61
CA THR A 19 26.69 -46.61 31.78
C THR A 19 26.69 -47.56 32.98
N ARG A 20 25.55 -47.70 33.67
CA ARG A 20 25.37 -48.72 34.73
C ARG A 20 24.85 -50.07 34.22
N GLY A 21 24.71 -50.23 32.90
CA GLY A 21 24.16 -51.44 32.27
C GLY A 21 22.63 -51.55 32.34
N ASP A 22 21.94 -50.51 32.80
CA ASP A 22 20.51 -50.50 33.08
C ASP A 22 19.66 -49.76 32.02
N VAL A 23 20.31 -49.10 31.05
CA VAL A 23 19.70 -48.51 29.85
C VAL A 23 20.39 -49.08 28.61
N THR A 24 19.63 -49.71 27.71
CA THR A 24 20.19 -50.48 26.57
C THR A 24 19.64 -50.01 25.22
N PRO A 25 20.40 -50.03 24.11
CA PRO A 25 21.76 -50.51 23.97
C PRO A 25 22.80 -49.49 24.45
N GLU A 26 23.73 -49.91 25.30
CA GLU A 26 24.70 -49.01 25.96
C GLU A 26 25.69 -48.36 24.98
N ALA A 27 26.06 -49.06 23.91
CA ALA A 27 26.96 -48.55 22.90
C ALA A 27 26.31 -47.39 22.11
N ASP A 28 25.03 -47.55 21.76
CA ASP A 28 24.26 -46.54 21.04
C ASP A 28 23.98 -45.33 21.93
N LEU A 29 23.67 -45.57 23.21
CA LEU A 29 23.43 -44.51 24.19
C LEU A 29 24.68 -43.64 24.39
N ARG A 30 25.86 -44.26 24.55
CA ARG A 30 27.13 -43.53 24.68
C ARG A 30 27.49 -42.79 23.39
N ARG A 31 27.26 -43.40 22.22
CA ARG A 31 27.49 -42.75 20.93
C ARG A 31 26.61 -41.51 20.76
N GLU A 32 25.33 -41.61 21.11
CA GLU A 32 24.40 -40.48 21.08
C GLU A 32 24.82 -39.39 22.08
N ALA A 33 25.19 -39.75 23.31
CA ALA A 33 25.67 -38.80 24.31
C ALA A 33 26.93 -38.04 23.85
N GLN A 34 27.87 -38.75 23.23
CA GLN A 34 29.10 -38.17 22.69
C GLN A 34 28.81 -37.21 21.52
N ALA A 35 27.92 -37.61 20.60
CA ALA A 35 27.51 -36.76 19.48
C ALA A 35 26.78 -35.51 19.98
N ALA A 36 25.85 -35.67 20.92
CA ALA A 36 25.12 -34.57 21.55
C ALA A 36 26.08 -33.60 22.25
N TRP A 37 27.03 -34.10 23.05
CA TRP A 37 28.03 -33.27 23.73
C TRP A 37 28.86 -32.45 22.74
N THR A 38 29.33 -33.07 21.67
CA THR A 38 30.11 -32.39 20.62
C THR A 38 29.31 -31.23 20.00
N SER A 39 28.02 -31.47 19.71
CA SER A 39 27.12 -30.43 19.20
C SER A 39 26.89 -29.31 20.21
N LEU A 40 26.72 -29.65 21.49
CA LEU A 40 26.49 -28.67 22.57
C LEU A 40 27.73 -27.81 22.83
N GLU A 41 28.93 -28.41 22.82
CA GLU A 41 30.21 -27.70 22.97
C GLU A 41 30.48 -26.77 21.79
N ALA A 42 30.19 -27.21 20.56
CA ALA A 42 30.27 -26.35 19.38
C ALA A 42 29.32 -25.16 19.49
N GLN A 43 28.07 -25.39 19.94
CA GLN A 43 27.10 -24.33 20.17
C GLN A 43 27.54 -23.37 21.29
N TYR A 44 28.03 -23.89 22.42
CA TYR A 44 28.59 -23.08 23.50
C TYR A 44 29.72 -22.19 22.96
N THR A 45 30.70 -22.79 22.28
CA THR A 45 31.88 -22.09 21.75
C THR A 45 31.48 -20.98 20.79
N ALA A 46 30.55 -21.25 19.86
CA ALA A 46 30.06 -20.27 18.90
C ALA A 46 29.38 -19.06 19.57
N GLN A 47 28.69 -19.26 20.69
CA GLN A 47 27.93 -18.20 21.36
C GLN A 47 28.75 -17.47 22.43
N ALA A 48 29.52 -18.22 23.22
CA ALA A 48 30.33 -17.74 24.33
C ALA A 48 31.64 -17.07 23.88
N GLY A 49 32.12 -17.36 22.66
CA GLY A 49 33.34 -16.76 22.10
C GLY A 49 34.62 -17.58 22.33
N GLY A 50 34.52 -18.76 22.92
CA GLY A 50 35.65 -19.66 23.16
C GLY A 50 35.26 -20.94 23.89
N LEU A 51 36.22 -21.87 23.99
CA LEU A 51 36.04 -23.12 24.74
C LEU A 51 36.11 -22.87 26.27
N PRO A 52 35.40 -23.68 27.07
CA PRO A 52 35.58 -23.66 28.53
C PRO A 52 37.02 -23.99 28.93
N THR A 53 37.50 -23.40 30.03
CA THR A 53 38.91 -23.49 30.45
C THR A 53 39.25 -24.74 31.29
N ARG A 54 38.26 -25.54 31.68
CA ARG A 54 38.43 -26.72 32.56
C ARG A 54 38.07 -27.99 31.81
N ALA A 55 38.73 -29.11 32.11
CA ALA A 55 38.30 -30.42 31.57
C ALA A 55 36.95 -30.84 32.17
N PRO A 56 36.03 -31.45 31.37
CA PRO A 56 34.76 -31.93 31.87
C PRO A 56 34.92 -33.20 32.71
N ALA A 57 34.04 -33.34 33.71
CA ALA A 57 33.99 -34.52 34.57
C ALA A 57 33.32 -35.71 33.85
N THR A 58 33.48 -36.91 34.41
CA THR A 58 32.74 -38.10 33.94
C THR A 58 31.24 -37.90 34.15
N VAL A 59 30.43 -38.30 33.16
CA VAL A 59 28.96 -38.26 33.24
C VAL A 59 28.44 -39.70 33.27
N THR A 60 27.71 -40.03 34.32
CA THR A 60 27.08 -41.35 34.47
C THR A 60 25.68 -41.33 33.85
N LEU A 61 25.40 -42.24 32.92
CA LEU A 61 24.09 -42.47 32.31
C LEU A 61 23.47 -43.72 32.96
N GLN A 62 22.31 -43.56 33.60
CA GLN A 62 21.66 -44.66 34.32
C GLN A 62 20.14 -44.63 34.15
N LYS A 63 19.47 -45.71 34.54
CA LYS A 63 18.00 -45.79 34.51
C LYS A 63 17.41 -45.08 35.72
N GLY A 64 16.46 -44.19 35.49
CA GLY A 64 15.72 -43.55 36.57
C GLY A 64 14.72 -44.53 37.21
N THR A 65 14.90 -44.85 38.49
CA THR A 65 14.04 -45.81 39.21
C THR A 65 12.76 -45.19 39.77
N VAL A 66 12.71 -43.85 39.91
CA VAL A 66 11.60 -43.10 40.53
C VAL A 66 11.15 -41.93 39.64
N LEU A 67 11.33 -42.03 38.31
CA LEU A 67 10.88 -40.99 37.38
C LEU A 67 9.38 -41.08 37.12
N PRO A 68 8.60 -40.00 37.35
CA PRO A 68 7.16 -40.02 37.10
C PRO A 68 6.84 -40.17 35.60
N PRO A 69 5.63 -40.65 35.22
CA PRO A 69 5.19 -40.87 33.82
C PRO A 69 5.43 -39.72 32.85
N GLU A 70 5.31 -38.50 33.36
CA GLU A 70 5.47 -37.24 32.64
C GLU A 70 6.93 -36.84 32.41
N ARG A 71 7.91 -37.48 33.08
CA ARG A 71 9.33 -37.11 33.02
C ARG A 71 10.18 -38.20 32.37
N ASN A 72 10.87 -37.85 31.29
CA ASN A 72 11.67 -38.80 30.49
C ASN A 72 13.12 -38.91 30.95
N ALA A 73 13.62 -37.88 31.63
CA ALA A 73 14.96 -37.84 32.15
C ALA A 73 15.06 -36.87 33.34
N GLN A 74 16.10 -37.00 34.14
CA GLN A 74 16.52 -35.96 35.08
C GLN A 74 18.04 -35.92 35.21
N GLY A 75 18.60 -34.72 35.22
CA GLY A 75 20.02 -34.46 35.42
C GLY A 75 20.32 -33.95 36.83
N ARG A 76 21.47 -34.37 37.35
CA ARG A 76 22.20 -33.73 38.46
C ARG A 76 23.67 -33.61 38.02
N PRO A 77 24.48 -32.70 38.57
CA PRO A 77 25.88 -32.60 38.17
C PRO A 77 26.59 -33.96 38.15
N GLY A 78 27.06 -34.39 36.98
CA GLY A 78 27.75 -35.67 36.74
C GLY A 78 26.85 -36.91 36.53
N VAL A 79 25.52 -36.80 36.62
CA VAL A 79 24.59 -37.93 36.48
C VAL A 79 23.37 -37.55 35.64
N VAL A 80 23.03 -38.38 34.67
CA VAL A 80 21.78 -38.31 33.89
C VAL A 80 21.01 -39.61 34.08
N GLU A 81 19.79 -39.50 34.58
CA GLU A 81 18.88 -40.62 34.72
C GLU A 81 17.84 -40.58 33.60
N LEU A 82 17.64 -41.72 32.93
CA LEU A 82 16.76 -41.85 31.77
C LEU A 82 15.62 -42.83 32.05
N ARG A 83 14.43 -42.50 31.56
CA ARG A 83 13.26 -43.38 31.59
C ARG A 83 13.13 -44.14 30.28
N GLN A 84 13.77 -45.30 30.21
CA GLN A 84 13.56 -46.21 29.09
C GLN A 84 12.25 -46.99 29.25
N ASN A 85 11.26 -46.70 28.40
CA ASN A 85 9.96 -47.37 28.40
C ASN A 85 10.01 -48.76 27.73
N THR A 86 10.85 -48.90 26.70
CA THR A 86 11.02 -50.14 25.94
C THR A 86 12.48 -50.56 26.00
N LEU A 87 12.75 -51.72 26.60
CA LEU A 87 14.12 -52.24 26.74
C LEU A 87 14.76 -52.49 25.37
N GLY A 88 16.04 -52.13 25.22
CA GLY A 88 16.79 -52.29 23.97
C GLY A 88 16.45 -51.28 22.88
N VAL A 89 15.59 -50.28 23.14
CA VAL A 89 15.18 -49.27 22.16
C VAL A 89 15.49 -47.87 22.68
N LEU A 90 16.25 -47.10 21.88
CA LEU A 90 16.44 -45.66 22.07
C LEU A 90 15.48 -44.91 21.15
N ASP A 91 14.27 -44.64 21.63
CA ASP A 91 13.30 -43.89 20.86
C ASP A 91 13.66 -42.38 20.80
N ALA A 92 13.02 -41.66 19.86
CA ALA A 92 13.28 -40.23 19.66
C ALA A 92 13.01 -39.40 20.93
N ARG A 93 12.06 -39.81 21.78
CA ARG A 93 11.71 -39.11 23.01
C ARG A 93 12.81 -39.24 24.06
N LEU A 94 13.41 -40.42 24.18
CA LEU A 94 14.55 -40.70 25.06
C LEU A 94 15.81 -39.98 24.59
N ILE A 95 16.06 -39.95 23.26
CA ILE A 95 17.19 -39.22 22.66
C ILE A 95 17.08 -37.72 22.94
N THR A 96 15.92 -37.11 22.70
CA THR A 96 15.68 -35.69 22.99
C THR A 96 15.85 -35.39 24.48
N ALA A 97 15.36 -36.26 25.35
CA ALA A 97 15.52 -36.10 26.80
C ALA A 97 17.01 -36.19 27.23
N LEU A 98 17.78 -37.13 26.69
CA LEU A 98 19.22 -37.22 26.91
C LEU A 98 19.92 -35.93 26.47
N ARG A 99 19.63 -35.42 25.27
CA ARG A 99 20.21 -34.16 24.75
C ARG A 99 19.88 -32.97 25.66
N HIS A 100 18.65 -32.90 26.17
CA HIS A 100 18.23 -31.87 27.12
C HIS A 100 19.04 -31.92 28.42
N GLU A 101 19.16 -33.09 29.04
CA GLU A 101 19.92 -33.20 30.30
C GLU A 101 21.42 -33.00 30.10
N LEU A 102 21.98 -33.38 28.95
CA LEU A 102 23.38 -33.10 28.62
C LEU A 102 23.64 -31.60 28.44
N ALA A 103 22.66 -30.82 27.96
CA ALA A 103 22.79 -29.37 27.91
C ALA A 103 22.97 -28.77 29.32
N HIS A 104 22.25 -29.29 30.32
CA HIS A 104 22.46 -28.92 31.73
C HIS A 104 23.85 -29.31 32.23
N GLN A 105 24.34 -30.52 31.89
CA GLN A 105 25.71 -30.94 32.24
C GLN A 105 26.77 -30.01 31.66
N VAL A 106 26.61 -29.59 30.41
CA VAL A 106 27.50 -28.62 29.76
C VAL A 106 27.48 -27.30 30.54
N LEU A 107 26.33 -26.78 30.95
CA LEU A 107 26.27 -25.54 31.73
C LEU A 107 26.83 -25.68 33.15
N TRP A 108 26.60 -26.79 33.85
CA TRP A 108 27.23 -27.01 35.17
C TRP A 108 28.75 -27.07 35.08
N TRP A 109 29.28 -27.61 33.99
CA TRP A 109 30.71 -27.67 33.73
C TRP A 109 31.30 -26.33 33.28
N ALA A 110 30.76 -25.77 32.20
CA ALA A 110 31.28 -24.59 31.54
C ALA A 110 30.90 -23.29 32.27
N CYS A 111 29.82 -23.32 33.05
CA CYS A 111 29.30 -22.16 33.77
C CYS A 111 28.81 -22.48 35.20
N PRO A 112 29.69 -22.91 36.12
CA PRO A 112 29.29 -23.30 37.48
C PRO A 112 28.57 -22.18 38.25
N ALA A 113 28.91 -20.91 37.98
CA ALA A 113 28.28 -19.75 38.62
C ALA A 113 26.78 -19.60 38.30
N SER A 114 26.30 -20.23 37.23
CA SER A 114 24.89 -20.23 36.83
C SER A 114 24.08 -21.39 37.40
N SER A 115 24.65 -22.25 38.26
CA SER A 115 24.03 -23.52 38.67
C SER A 115 22.62 -23.39 39.26
N GLU A 116 22.34 -22.26 39.92
CA GLU A 116 21.04 -21.93 40.51
C GLU A 116 20.10 -21.16 39.58
N ASP A 117 20.58 -20.74 38.41
CA ASP A 117 19.79 -20.02 37.40
C ASP A 117 18.99 -20.99 36.53
N ARG A 118 17.91 -21.51 37.12
CA ARG A 118 17.07 -22.53 36.46
C ARG A 118 16.48 -22.07 35.13
N LEU A 119 16.10 -20.80 35.01
CA LEU A 119 15.53 -20.28 33.78
C LEU A 119 16.58 -20.28 32.66
N PHE A 120 17.82 -19.85 32.95
CA PHE A 120 18.92 -19.92 31.99
C PHE A 120 19.21 -21.35 31.54
N HIS A 121 19.27 -22.29 32.48
CA HIS A 121 19.50 -23.71 32.22
C HIS A 121 18.42 -24.31 31.31
N GLU A 122 17.14 -24.15 31.67
CA GLU A 122 16.02 -24.69 30.89
C GLU A 122 15.89 -24.00 29.52
N ALA A 123 16.14 -22.69 29.45
CA ALA A 123 16.11 -21.95 28.19
C ALA A 123 17.20 -22.41 27.22
N PHE A 124 18.43 -22.60 27.71
CA PHE A 124 19.52 -23.16 26.93
C PHE A 124 19.18 -24.57 26.45
N ALA A 125 18.80 -25.45 27.38
CA ALA A 125 18.50 -26.85 27.08
C ALA A 125 17.39 -27.00 26.03
N LEU A 126 16.26 -26.29 26.15
CA LEU A 126 15.19 -26.32 25.15
C LEU A 126 15.64 -25.80 23.77
N THR A 127 16.52 -24.80 23.75
CA THR A 127 17.01 -24.19 22.49
C THR A 127 17.88 -25.18 21.70
N VAL A 128 18.65 -26.03 22.38
CA VAL A 128 19.69 -26.87 21.76
C VAL A 128 19.34 -28.36 21.68
N SER A 129 18.39 -28.84 22.49
CA SER A 129 18.06 -30.27 22.57
C SER A 129 17.24 -30.79 21.38
N GLY A 130 16.61 -29.88 20.62
CA GLY A 130 15.63 -30.21 19.59
C GLY A 130 14.21 -30.43 20.14
N GLU A 131 13.98 -30.17 21.42
CA GLU A 131 12.66 -30.32 22.06
C GLU A 131 11.67 -29.19 21.68
N LEU A 132 12.18 -28.02 21.28
CA LEU A 132 11.38 -26.81 21.05
C LEU A 132 10.17 -26.99 20.09
N PRO A 133 10.28 -27.68 18.94
CA PRO A 133 9.14 -27.87 18.02
C PRO A 133 7.96 -28.62 18.65
N ALA A 134 8.22 -29.64 19.48
CA ALA A 134 7.17 -30.45 20.10
C ALA A 134 6.26 -29.64 21.04
N TRP A 135 6.80 -28.56 21.63
CA TRP A 135 6.03 -27.64 22.48
C TRP A 135 5.26 -26.58 21.69
N ARG A 136 5.54 -26.41 20.39
CA ARG A 136 4.87 -25.43 19.52
C ARG A 136 3.56 -25.94 18.91
N GLU A 137 3.35 -27.25 18.84
CA GLU A 137 2.14 -27.86 18.23
C GLU A 137 0.85 -27.70 19.08
N ALA A 138 0.96 -27.16 20.30
CA ALA A 138 -0.18 -26.96 21.19
C ALA A 138 -0.93 -25.64 20.89
N PRO A 139 -2.17 -25.44 21.41
CA PRO A 139 -2.94 -24.22 21.15
C PRO A 139 -2.14 -22.95 21.46
N TYR A 140 -2.18 -21.96 20.57
CA TYR A 140 -1.43 -20.72 20.73
C TYR A 140 -1.64 -20.08 22.11
N GLN A 141 -0.56 -19.56 22.67
CA GLN A 141 -0.52 -18.86 23.95
C GLN A 141 0.09 -17.47 23.74
N SER A 142 -0.60 -16.42 24.20
CA SER A 142 -0.06 -15.06 24.18
C SER A 142 1.28 -14.97 24.92
N LEU A 143 2.18 -14.10 24.46
CA LEU A 143 3.50 -13.90 25.08
C LEU A 143 3.37 -13.49 26.55
N SER A 144 2.37 -12.69 26.90
CA SER A 144 2.14 -12.27 28.28
C SER A 144 1.63 -13.38 29.18
N ARG A 145 0.78 -14.28 28.65
CA ARG A 145 0.39 -15.48 29.39
C ARG A 145 1.56 -16.45 29.51
N ALA A 146 2.36 -16.63 28.46
CA ALA A 146 3.56 -17.45 28.49
C ALA A 146 4.55 -16.94 29.56
N ALA A 147 4.81 -15.64 29.57
CA ALA A 147 5.63 -14.98 30.58
C ALA A 147 5.07 -15.17 31.99
N LYS A 148 3.76 -15.00 32.19
CA LYS A 148 3.11 -15.23 33.48
C LYS A 148 3.23 -16.67 33.96
N GLU A 149 3.04 -17.66 33.08
CA GLU A 149 3.11 -19.08 33.44
C GLU A 149 4.55 -19.46 33.82
N VAL A 150 5.55 -18.97 33.08
CA VAL A 150 6.97 -19.16 33.43
C VAL A 150 7.31 -18.45 34.75
N ALA A 151 6.86 -17.22 34.95
CA ALA A 151 7.09 -16.49 36.20
C ALA A 151 6.42 -17.15 37.41
N SER A 152 5.26 -17.81 37.21
CA SER A 152 4.55 -18.52 38.27
C SER A 152 5.15 -19.88 38.64
N ALA A 153 5.99 -20.44 37.77
CA ALA A 153 6.72 -21.68 38.01
C ALA A 153 8.17 -21.55 37.46
N PRO A 154 9.05 -20.81 38.17
CA PRO A 154 10.40 -20.48 37.68
C PRO A 154 11.33 -21.68 37.47
N ALA A 155 11.00 -22.83 38.05
CA ALA A 155 11.72 -24.09 37.84
C ALA A 155 11.41 -24.73 36.47
N VAL A 156 10.40 -24.23 35.74
CA VAL A 156 9.95 -24.72 34.42
C VAL A 156 9.69 -26.24 34.40
N ASP A 157 9.27 -26.76 35.55
CA ASP A 157 9.03 -28.18 35.81
C ASP A 157 7.61 -28.63 35.48
N THR A 158 6.71 -27.68 35.22
CA THR A 158 5.34 -27.96 34.78
C THR A 158 5.21 -27.92 33.25
N PRO A 159 4.30 -28.72 32.65
CA PRO A 159 4.02 -28.64 31.22
C PRO A 159 3.59 -27.25 30.75
N ARG A 160 2.89 -26.48 31.61
CA ARG A 160 2.46 -25.11 31.30
C ARG A 160 3.63 -24.14 31.25
N ALA A 161 4.55 -24.21 32.21
CA ALA A 161 5.74 -23.37 32.24
C ALA A 161 6.69 -23.73 31.08
N ARG A 162 6.89 -25.02 30.80
CA ARG A 162 7.72 -25.48 29.67
C ARG A 162 7.16 -25.02 28.32
N LYS A 163 5.84 -25.11 28.14
CA LYS A 163 5.15 -24.53 26.98
C LYS A 163 5.30 -23.00 26.91
N GLY A 164 5.18 -22.31 28.04
CA GLY A 164 5.40 -20.87 28.13
C GLY A 164 6.83 -20.48 27.72
N LEU A 165 7.84 -21.21 28.20
CA LEU A 165 9.24 -20.99 27.84
C LEU A 165 9.50 -21.24 26.36
N ALA A 166 8.98 -22.35 25.81
CA ALA A 166 9.08 -22.64 24.39
C ALA A 166 8.44 -21.54 23.52
N ARG A 167 7.31 -20.98 23.96
CA ARG A 167 6.66 -19.85 23.31
C ARG A 167 7.52 -18.59 23.35
N ILE A 168 8.16 -18.27 24.47
CA ILE A 168 9.07 -17.11 24.61
C ILE A 168 10.29 -17.27 23.69
N LEU A 169 10.94 -18.45 23.73
CA LEU A 169 12.09 -18.76 22.87
C LEU A 169 11.72 -18.69 21.37
N GLY A 170 10.45 -18.93 21.03
CA GLY A 170 9.94 -18.80 19.67
C GLY A 170 9.79 -17.37 19.13
N GLU A 171 10.03 -16.32 19.93
CA GLU A 171 10.11 -14.94 19.41
C GLU A 171 11.42 -14.66 18.67
N HIS A 172 12.44 -15.50 18.84
CA HIS A 172 13.77 -15.28 18.28
C HIS A 172 13.99 -16.05 16.99
N VAL A 173 14.57 -15.39 15.98
CA VAL A 173 15.10 -16.05 14.79
C VAL A 173 16.54 -16.48 15.10
N GLY A 174 16.75 -17.78 15.31
CA GLY A 174 18.05 -18.33 15.67
C GLY A 174 18.27 -18.42 17.19
N PHE A 175 19.53 -18.37 17.63
CA PHE A 175 19.90 -18.51 19.05
C PHE A 175 19.59 -17.21 19.81
N PRO A 176 18.88 -17.24 20.95
CA PRO A 176 18.47 -16.02 21.66
C PRO A 176 19.67 -15.18 22.14
N ALA A 177 19.67 -13.88 21.82
CA ALA A 177 20.75 -12.96 22.19
C ALA A 177 20.97 -12.86 23.70
N ALA A 178 19.91 -12.99 24.50
CA ALA A 178 19.99 -13.03 25.95
C ALA A 178 20.83 -14.21 26.46
N LEU A 179 20.66 -15.40 25.86
CA LEU A 179 21.46 -16.57 26.19
C LEU A 179 22.90 -16.38 25.73
N THR A 180 23.14 -15.80 24.55
CA THR A 180 24.49 -15.45 24.08
C THR A 180 25.21 -14.51 25.06
N ARG A 181 24.54 -13.45 25.53
CA ARG A 181 25.11 -12.52 26.52
C ARG A 181 25.49 -13.23 27.82
N ARG A 182 24.61 -14.10 28.33
CA ARG A 182 24.83 -14.88 29.56
C ARG A 182 25.97 -15.90 29.41
N LEU A 183 26.07 -16.57 28.26
CA LEU A 183 27.17 -17.49 27.95
C LEU A 183 28.53 -16.76 27.90
N ARG A 184 28.60 -15.59 27.26
CA ARG A 184 29.80 -14.73 27.25
C ARG A 184 30.18 -14.23 28.63
N GLN A 185 29.20 -13.74 29.40
CA GLN A 185 29.40 -13.33 30.80
C GLN A 185 30.12 -14.42 31.59
N CYS A 186 29.71 -15.67 31.36
CA CYS A 186 30.33 -16.81 32.02
C CYS A 186 31.75 -17.13 31.52
N HIS A 187 31.95 -17.10 30.21
CA HIS A 187 33.26 -17.34 29.59
C HIS A 187 34.29 -16.29 30.04
N ASP A 188 33.89 -15.03 30.09
CA ASP A 188 34.73 -13.90 30.49
C ASP A 188 35.02 -13.86 32.00
N GLY A 189 34.47 -14.81 32.79
CA GLY A 189 34.68 -14.89 34.24
C GLY A 189 34.03 -13.76 35.04
N THR A 190 33.08 -13.03 34.44
CA THR A 190 32.37 -11.94 35.13
C THR A 190 31.38 -12.47 36.18
N ARG A 191 31.13 -11.68 37.23
CA ARG A 191 30.27 -12.08 38.36
C ARG A 191 28.83 -12.33 37.90
N TRP A 192 28.28 -13.51 38.22
CA TRP A 192 26.87 -13.86 38.02
C TRP A 192 26.00 -13.21 39.11
N ALA A 193 25.67 -11.92 38.93
CA ALA A 193 25.02 -11.13 39.97
C ALA A 193 23.50 -11.31 40.06
N SER A 194 22.84 -11.66 38.95
CA SER A 194 21.40 -11.86 38.86
C SER A 194 21.07 -13.00 37.90
N ASN A 195 20.03 -13.76 38.24
CA ASN A 195 19.47 -14.78 37.36
C ASN A 195 18.86 -14.14 36.10
N LEU A 196 18.82 -14.91 35.00
CA LEU A 196 18.10 -14.56 33.79
C LEU A 196 16.63 -14.29 34.14
N SER A 197 16.10 -13.15 33.69
CA SER A 197 14.68 -12.84 33.83
C SER A 197 13.87 -13.22 32.58
N VAL A 198 12.56 -13.37 32.75
CA VAL A 198 11.65 -13.61 31.62
C VAL A 198 11.67 -12.43 30.65
N GLU A 199 11.79 -11.20 31.15
CA GLU A 199 11.88 -9.99 30.34
C GLU A 199 13.17 -9.97 29.51
N GLU A 200 14.29 -10.33 30.13
CA GLU A 200 15.58 -10.45 29.44
C GLU A 200 15.57 -11.54 28.38
N LEU A 201 14.85 -12.65 28.60
CA LEU A 201 14.78 -13.74 27.63
C LEU A 201 13.78 -13.46 26.51
N ALA A 202 12.66 -12.82 26.83
CA ALA A 202 11.65 -12.47 25.84
C ALA A 202 12.18 -11.43 24.86
N ASP A 203 13.03 -10.49 25.33
CA ASP A 203 13.79 -9.45 24.59
C ASP A 203 13.30 -9.25 23.15
N VAL A 204 11.99 -8.95 23.03
CA VAL A 204 11.37 -8.59 21.76
C VAL A 204 11.96 -7.23 21.49
N ALA A 205 13.04 -7.21 20.71
CA ALA A 205 13.88 -6.05 20.47
C ALA A 205 13.00 -4.81 20.47
N VAL A 206 13.12 -4.01 21.54
CA VAL A 206 12.48 -2.71 21.59
C VAL A 206 13.27 -1.90 20.59
N LEU A 207 12.88 -2.00 19.32
CA LEU A 207 13.09 -0.91 18.41
C LEU A 207 12.58 0.29 19.19
N ALA A 208 13.39 1.34 19.29
CA ALA A 208 12.91 2.64 19.73
C ALA A 208 12.43 3.38 18.48
N PRO A 209 11.30 3.01 17.85
CA PRO A 209 10.82 3.78 16.73
C PRO A 209 10.36 5.12 17.25
N GLU A 210 10.50 6.13 16.41
CA GLU A 210 9.89 7.44 16.65
C GLU A 210 8.43 7.42 16.18
N PRO A 211 7.60 8.38 16.63
CA PRO A 211 6.31 8.62 16.02
C PRO A 211 6.47 8.81 14.50
N ALA A 212 5.64 8.11 13.73
CA ALA A 212 5.63 8.24 12.27
C ALA A 212 4.19 8.42 11.77
N THR A 213 4.00 9.33 10.82
CA THR A 213 2.72 9.58 10.17
C THR A 213 2.94 9.76 8.68
N VAL A 214 2.14 9.10 7.86
CA VAL A 214 2.10 9.34 6.41
C VAL A 214 0.66 9.48 5.94
N VAL A 215 0.43 10.41 5.02
CA VAL A 215 -0.85 10.56 4.30
C VAL A 215 -0.55 10.53 2.81
N VAL A 216 -1.22 9.63 2.10
CA VAL A 216 -1.11 9.51 0.64
C VAL A 216 -2.47 9.76 -0.01
N SER A 217 -2.46 10.30 -1.23
CA SER A 217 -3.67 10.34 -2.05
C SER A 217 -4.05 8.91 -2.45
N ARG A 218 -5.31 8.54 -2.22
CA ARG A 218 -5.88 7.30 -2.74
C ARG A 218 -5.85 7.28 -4.27
N HIS A 219 -6.05 8.43 -4.90
CA HIS A 219 -6.14 8.53 -6.35
C HIS A 219 -4.77 8.52 -7.02
N SER A 220 -3.90 9.50 -6.73
CA SER A 220 -2.60 9.62 -7.39
C SER A 220 -1.51 8.75 -6.79
N GLY A 221 -1.64 8.33 -5.53
CA GLY A 221 -0.58 7.64 -4.77
C GLY A 221 0.51 8.56 -4.23
N GLU A 222 0.41 9.88 -4.47
CA GLU A 222 1.34 10.90 -4.01
C GLU A 222 1.33 11.02 -2.48
N VAL A 223 2.51 11.22 -1.89
CA VAL A 223 2.65 11.50 -0.46
C VAL A 223 2.32 12.97 -0.23
N LEU A 224 1.23 13.23 0.48
CA LEU A 224 0.71 14.57 0.77
C LEU A 224 1.24 15.11 2.11
N PHE A 225 1.57 14.21 3.03
CA PHE A 225 2.14 14.54 4.32
C PHE A 225 3.00 13.36 4.80
N ALA A 226 4.16 13.66 5.38
CA ALA A 226 5.02 12.68 6.04
C ALA A 226 5.73 13.34 7.23
N GLU A 227 5.80 12.62 8.35
CA GLU A 227 6.46 13.04 9.59
C GLU A 227 7.09 11.81 10.25
N GLY A 228 8.32 11.95 10.74
CA GLY A 228 9.14 10.84 11.25
C GLY A 228 9.66 9.91 10.15
N ASP A 229 10.26 8.78 10.56
CA ASP A 229 10.75 7.76 9.64
C ASP A 229 9.61 6.86 9.14
N VAL A 230 8.96 7.29 8.07
CA VAL A 230 7.83 6.57 7.45
C VAL A 230 8.26 5.38 6.58
N ARG A 231 9.56 5.17 6.38
CA ARG A 231 10.11 4.11 5.50
C ARG A 231 10.68 2.94 6.28
N ARG A 232 11.02 3.11 7.55
CA ARG A 232 11.46 2.02 8.42
C ARG A 232 10.35 1.01 8.67
N ALA A 233 10.64 -0.26 8.41
CA ALA A 233 9.76 -1.36 8.76
C ALA A 233 9.76 -1.58 10.27
N VAL A 234 8.57 -1.70 10.86
CA VAL A 234 8.38 -2.05 12.27
C VAL A 234 7.23 -3.06 12.40
N PRO A 235 7.14 -3.85 13.48
CA PRO A 235 6.08 -4.83 13.65
C PRO A 235 4.69 -4.19 13.54
N TYR A 236 3.80 -4.79 12.75
CA TYR A 236 2.52 -4.19 12.33
C TYR A 236 1.32 -4.54 13.24
N GLY A 237 1.49 -5.46 14.19
CA GLY A 237 0.40 -5.94 15.04
C GLY A 237 -0.82 -6.41 14.22
N SER A 238 -2.03 -6.12 14.66
CA SER A 238 -3.24 -6.52 13.92
C SER A 238 -3.60 -5.63 12.71
N ALA A 239 -2.72 -4.74 12.25
CA ALA A 239 -3.02 -3.82 11.15
C ALA A 239 -3.14 -4.52 9.78
N LEU A 240 -2.60 -5.73 9.60
CA LEU A 240 -2.67 -6.48 8.33
C LEU A 240 -3.82 -7.51 8.25
N LYS A 241 -4.64 -7.68 9.29
CA LYS A 241 -5.80 -8.58 9.25
C LYS A 241 -6.77 -8.34 8.07
N PRO A 242 -7.01 -7.11 7.60
CA PRO A 242 -7.86 -6.90 6.43
C PRO A 242 -7.38 -7.63 5.18
N PHE A 243 -6.07 -7.86 5.01
CA PHE A 243 -5.53 -8.60 3.87
C PHE A 243 -5.76 -10.11 3.98
N VAL A 244 -5.71 -10.67 5.20
CA VAL A 244 -6.13 -12.06 5.48
C VAL A 244 -7.62 -12.23 5.17
N TYR A 245 -8.46 -11.32 5.69
CA TYR A 245 -9.90 -11.33 5.43
C TYR A 245 -10.20 -11.18 3.94
N ALA A 246 -9.55 -10.24 3.26
CA ALA A 246 -9.71 -10.03 1.83
C ALA A 246 -9.35 -11.29 1.06
N ALA A 247 -8.17 -11.88 1.30
CA ALA A 247 -7.75 -13.11 0.64
C ALA A 247 -8.73 -14.27 0.82
N GLY A 248 -9.21 -14.51 2.05
CA GLY A 248 -10.11 -15.63 2.34
C GLY A 248 -11.58 -15.39 1.96
N THR A 249 -11.93 -14.21 1.46
CA THR A 249 -13.27 -13.90 0.94
C THR A 249 -13.28 -13.69 -0.58
N VAL A 250 -12.13 -13.85 -1.24
CA VAL A 250 -12.11 -13.91 -2.72
C VAL A 250 -12.81 -15.20 -3.13
N ALA A 251 -13.89 -15.09 -3.90
CA ALA A 251 -14.50 -16.24 -4.56
C ALA A 251 -13.50 -16.80 -5.59
N SER A 252 -12.80 -17.87 -5.22
CA SER A 252 -11.90 -18.55 -6.14
C SER A 252 -12.71 -19.51 -7.00
N ALA A 253 -12.60 -19.41 -8.33
CA ALA A 253 -13.21 -20.36 -9.26
C ALA A 253 -12.76 -21.82 -9.01
N SER A 254 -11.61 -22.00 -8.35
CA SER A 254 -11.07 -23.31 -7.96
C SER A 254 -11.48 -23.79 -6.56
N ALA A 255 -12.19 -22.99 -5.77
CA ALA A 255 -12.61 -23.36 -4.40
C ALA A 255 -13.92 -22.66 -3.98
N PRO A 256 -15.08 -23.13 -4.48
CA PRO A 256 -16.40 -22.56 -4.13
C PRO A 256 -16.74 -22.66 -2.63
N ASP A 257 -16.13 -23.60 -1.89
CA ASP A 257 -16.26 -23.73 -0.44
C ASP A 257 -15.23 -22.90 0.36
N ALA A 258 -14.53 -21.93 -0.25
CA ALA A 258 -13.49 -21.14 0.44
C ALA A 258 -14.01 -20.06 1.40
N SER A 259 -15.34 -19.91 1.57
CA SER A 259 -15.91 -18.90 2.46
C SER A 259 -15.39 -19.02 3.90
N PRO A 260 -15.16 -17.91 4.62
CA PRO A 260 -14.72 -17.99 6.01
C PRO A 260 -15.73 -18.73 6.89
N PRO A 261 -15.27 -19.59 7.84
CA PRO A 261 -16.16 -20.40 8.66
C PRO A 261 -16.90 -19.58 9.72
N LEU A 262 -18.08 -20.05 10.15
CA LEU A 262 -18.70 -19.60 11.39
C LEU A 262 -18.12 -20.39 12.55
N LEU A 263 -17.51 -19.70 13.52
CA LEU A 263 -16.76 -20.35 14.62
C LEU A 263 -17.36 -19.99 15.98
N ALA A 264 -17.43 -20.98 16.88
CA ALA A 264 -17.89 -20.76 18.24
C ALA A 264 -16.75 -20.18 19.10
N PRO A 265 -16.95 -19.06 19.81
CA PRO A 265 -15.93 -18.52 20.70
C PRO A 265 -15.52 -19.51 21.79
N ARG A 266 -14.21 -19.63 22.05
CA ARG A 266 -13.69 -20.47 23.12
C ARG A 266 -13.65 -19.71 24.44
N VAL A 267 -14.49 -20.13 25.40
CA VAL A 267 -14.56 -19.52 26.75
C VAL A 267 -13.21 -19.67 27.46
N GLY A 268 -12.73 -18.60 28.11
CA GLY A 268 -11.47 -18.61 28.86
C GLY A 268 -10.20 -18.55 28.00
N VAL A 269 -10.32 -18.43 26.68
CA VAL A 269 -9.19 -18.23 25.76
C VAL A 269 -9.01 -16.73 25.50
N GLN A 270 -7.86 -16.17 25.89
CA GLN A 270 -7.60 -14.72 25.82
C GLN A 270 -7.69 -14.17 24.40
N GLU A 271 -7.30 -14.96 23.40
CA GLU A 271 -7.32 -14.58 21.99
C GLU A 271 -8.77 -14.37 21.49
N TRP A 272 -9.76 -14.99 22.13
CA TRP A 272 -11.19 -14.78 21.89
C TRP A 272 -11.79 -13.62 22.70
N ALA A 273 -11.03 -12.99 23.60
CA ALA A 273 -11.47 -11.85 24.42
C ALA A 273 -11.44 -10.51 23.63
N CYS A 274 -12.22 -10.44 22.56
CA CYS A 274 -12.29 -9.28 21.65
C CYS A 274 -13.51 -8.37 21.89
N GLY A 275 -14.01 -8.33 23.13
CA GLY A 275 -15.16 -7.53 23.52
C GLY A 275 -16.27 -8.36 24.17
N ALA A 276 -17.16 -7.69 24.90
CA ALA A 276 -18.28 -8.34 25.56
C ALA A 276 -19.40 -8.72 24.55
N GLY A 277 -20.23 -9.69 24.94
CA GLY A 277 -21.45 -10.05 24.20
C GLY A 277 -21.17 -10.60 22.80
N LEU A 278 -20.19 -11.49 22.64
CA LEU A 278 -20.01 -12.21 21.38
C LEU A 278 -21.20 -13.16 21.15
N PRO A 279 -21.70 -13.26 19.90
CA PRO A 279 -22.73 -14.24 19.57
C PRO A 279 -22.19 -15.68 19.72
N PRO A 280 -23.08 -16.69 19.82
CA PRO A 280 -22.68 -18.10 19.92
C PRO A 280 -21.82 -18.60 18.75
N LYS A 281 -21.98 -17.98 17.57
CA LYS A 281 -21.13 -18.16 16.40
C LYS A 281 -20.70 -16.80 15.88
N VAL A 282 -19.40 -16.62 15.71
CA VAL A 282 -18.76 -15.41 15.18
C VAL A 282 -18.38 -15.66 13.73
N ASP A 283 -18.66 -14.68 12.87
CA ASP A 283 -18.22 -14.65 11.48
C ASP A 283 -16.93 -13.85 11.30
N ALA A 284 -16.33 -13.95 10.12
CA ALA A 284 -15.09 -13.23 9.81
C ALA A 284 -15.26 -11.70 9.83
N ARG A 285 -16.47 -11.19 9.55
CA ARG A 285 -16.77 -9.76 9.51
C ARG A 285 -16.66 -9.16 10.91
N LEU A 286 -17.39 -9.72 11.85
CA LEU A 286 -17.37 -9.33 13.25
C LEU A 286 -15.97 -9.56 13.85
N ALA A 287 -15.33 -10.67 13.52
CA ALA A 287 -13.97 -10.97 13.96
C ALA A 287 -12.95 -9.92 13.49
N LEU A 288 -13.06 -9.44 12.24
CA LEU A 288 -12.19 -8.39 11.71
C LEU A 288 -12.40 -7.06 12.46
N LEU A 289 -13.66 -6.64 12.63
CA LEU A 289 -14.02 -5.38 13.27
C LEU A 289 -13.61 -5.32 14.74
N ARG A 290 -13.89 -6.38 15.49
CA ARG A 290 -13.51 -6.51 16.90
C ARG A 290 -12.05 -6.93 17.08
N SER A 291 -11.34 -7.21 15.99
CA SER A 291 -9.95 -7.68 15.99
C SER A 291 -9.76 -8.97 16.82
N CYS A 292 -10.70 -9.92 16.70
CA CYS A 292 -10.69 -11.20 17.40
C CYS A 292 -9.56 -12.12 16.91
N ASN A 293 -8.46 -12.20 17.66
CA ASN A 293 -7.33 -13.05 17.30
C ASN A 293 -7.71 -14.55 17.24
N GLY A 294 -8.50 -15.01 18.20
CA GLY A 294 -8.90 -16.41 18.35
C GLY A 294 -9.65 -16.93 17.13
N TYR A 295 -10.51 -16.10 16.52
CA TYR A 295 -11.20 -16.46 15.28
C TYR A 295 -10.22 -16.77 14.14
N PHE A 296 -9.21 -15.93 13.92
CA PHE A 296 -8.26 -16.14 12.82
C PHE A 296 -7.38 -17.38 13.05
N LEU A 297 -6.96 -17.62 14.29
CA LEU A 297 -6.21 -18.83 14.66
C LEU A 297 -7.05 -20.09 14.45
N ASP A 298 -8.32 -20.06 14.87
CA ASP A 298 -9.22 -21.20 14.72
C ASP A 298 -9.64 -21.38 13.24
N TRP A 299 -9.69 -20.31 12.44
CA TRP A 299 -9.86 -20.38 10.99
C TRP A 299 -8.67 -21.06 10.32
N GLU A 300 -7.43 -20.75 10.69
CA GLU A 300 -6.25 -21.48 10.21
C GLU A 300 -6.31 -22.97 10.56
N ALA A 301 -6.73 -23.31 11.79
CA ALA A 301 -6.88 -24.69 12.22
C ALA A 301 -7.90 -25.51 11.39
N THR A 302 -8.84 -24.86 10.68
CA THR A 302 -9.74 -25.55 9.73
C THR A 302 -9.06 -25.95 8.42
N GLY A 303 -7.82 -25.51 8.18
CA GLY A 303 -7.10 -25.69 6.91
C GLY A 303 -7.62 -24.81 5.76
N ARG A 304 -8.59 -23.91 6.02
CA ARG A 304 -9.25 -23.07 5.01
C ARG A 304 -8.78 -21.62 4.98
N ALA A 305 -7.95 -21.20 5.93
CA ALA A 305 -7.44 -19.83 5.96
C ALA A 305 -6.37 -19.60 4.88
N PRO A 306 -6.27 -18.38 4.32
CA PRO A 306 -5.22 -18.07 3.36
C PRO A 306 -3.85 -18.06 4.04
N GLN A 307 -2.94 -18.87 3.52
CA GLN A 307 -1.53 -18.86 3.92
C GLN A 307 -0.82 -17.64 3.34
N ALA A 308 0.14 -17.06 4.07
CA ALA A 308 0.98 -15.96 3.59
C ALA A 308 0.21 -14.77 2.95
N PHE A 309 -0.97 -14.44 3.50
CA PHE A 309 -1.92 -13.45 2.96
C PHE A 309 -2.50 -13.77 1.57
N GLY A 310 -2.33 -14.99 1.06
CA GLY A 310 -2.85 -15.44 -0.23
C GLY A 310 -2.45 -14.51 -1.38
N VAL A 311 -3.43 -14.12 -2.20
CA VAL A 311 -3.21 -13.21 -3.34
C VAL A 311 -2.67 -11.82 -2.95
N TRP A 312 -2.77 -11.43 -1.68
CA TRP A 312 -2.24 -10.16 -1.17
C TRP A 312 -0.79 -10.25 -0.67
N GLY A 313 -0.23 -11.47 -0.51
CA GLY A 313 1.16 -11.66 -0.12
C GLY A 313 2.15 -10.92 -1.03
N PRO A 314 2.09 -11.12 -2.37
CA PRO A 314 2.94 -10.39 -3.31
C PRO A 314 2.81 -8.87 -3.24
N VAL A 315 1.61 -8.35 -2.95
CA VAL A 315 1.37 -6.91 -2.75
C VAL A 315 2.16 -6.42 -1.54
N LEU A 316 2.02 -7.09 -0.40
CA LEU A 316 2.67 -6.72 0.84
C LEU A 316 4.19 -6.81 0.74
N SER A 317 4.71 -7.88 0.10
CA SER A 317 6.15 -8.02 -0.19
C SER A 317 6.66 -6.87 -1.07
N ALA A 318 5.93 -6.51 -2.14
CA ALA A 318 6.34 -5.45 -3.06
C ALA A 318 6.38 -4.05 -2.42
N VAL A 319 5.60 -3.81 -1.36
CA VAL A 319 5.64 -2.56 -0.59
C VAL A 319 6.55 -2.62 0.65
N GLY A 320 7.35 -3.67 0.78
CA GLY A 320 8.44 -3.77 1.77
C GLY A 320 8.09 -4.51 3.05
N LEU A 321 7.16 -5.48 3.03
CA LEU A 321 7.02 -6.46 4.11
C LEU A 321 8.32 -7.28 4.21
N THR A 322 8.92 -7.35 5.39
CA THR A 322 10.26 -7.96 5.59
C THR A 322 10.33 -9.46 5.31
N GLY A 323 9.19 -10.15 5.33
CA GLY A 323 9.06 -11.58 5.06
C GLY A 323 7.60 -12.01 5.05
N LEU A 324 7.29 -13.10 4.35
CA LEU A 324 5.95 -13.69 4.40
C LEU A 324 5.78 -14.49 5.70
N PRO A 325 4.61 -14.40 6.35
CA PRO A 325 4.36 -15.10 7.60
C PRO A 325 4.28 -16.61 7.37
N ALA A 326 4.91 -17.38 8.25
CA ALA A 326 4.87 -18.84 8.22
C ALA A 326 3.51 -19.40 8.68
N ASP A 327 2.83 -18.66 9.57
CA ASP A 327 1.56 -19.04 10.18
C ASP A 327 0.67 -17.82 10.48
N MET A 328 -0.56 -18.06 10.92
CA MET A 328 -1.54 -17.02 11.21
C MET A 328 -1.11 -16.13 12.38
N THR A 329 -0.30 -16.64 13.32
CA THR A 329 0.16 -15.86 14.48
C THR A 329 1.10 -14.73 14.04
N GLU A 330 1.93 -14.97 13.03
CA GLU A 330 2.73 -13.95 12.37
C GLU A 330 1.85 -13.06 11.48
N ALA A 331 0.94 -13.63 10.69
CA ALA A 331 0.09 -12.87 9.76
C ALA A 331 -0.79 -11.81 10.46
N ILE A 332 -1.33 -12.14 11.64
CA ILE A 332 -2.18 -11.21 12.41
C ILE A 332 -1.40 -10.37 13.44
N GLY A 333 -0.07 -10.49 13.42
CA GLY A 333 0.88 -9.72 14.24
C GLY A 333 0.81 -10.01 15.74
N LEU A 334 0.51 -11.27 16.10
CA LEU A 334 0.66 -11.78 17.46
C LEU A 334 2.13 -12.10 17.79
N ARG A 335 2.88 -12.56 16.79
CA ARG A 335 4.34 -12.74 16.83
C ARG A 335 4.97 -11.64 15.99
N SER A 336 5.99 -10.96 16.54
CA SER A 336 6.59 -9.79 15.91
C SER A 336 7.74 -10.16 14.94
N ALA A 337 7.55 -11.22 14.15
CA ALA A 337 8.58 -11.77 13.26
C ALA A 337 8.84 -10.88 12.02
N HIS A 338 7.82 -10.16 11.56
CA HIS A 338 7.87 -9.35 10.34
C HIS A 338 7.47 -7.91 10.61
N GLY A 339 8.02 -7.00 9.82
CA GLY A 339 7.73 -5.58 9.86
C GLY A 339 7.21 -5.05 8.53
N LEU A 340 6.45 -3.96 8.59
CA LEU A 340 6.07 -3.16 7.43
C LEU A 340 6.21 -1.69 7.79
N SER A 341 6.61 -0.86 6.83
CA SER A 341 6.75 0.58 7.05
C SER A 341 5.39 1.29 7.03
N PRO A 342 5.22 2.43 7.71
CA PRO A 342 4.02 3.27 7.59
C PRO A 342 3.66 3.59 6.14
N TRP A 343 4.67 3.92 5.31
CA TRP A 343 4.48 4.15 3.88
C TRP A 343 4.02 2.89 3.14
N GLY A 344 4.63 1.73 3.41
CA GLY A 344 4.24 0.47 2.78
C GLY A 344 2.81 0.07 3.13
N MET A 345 2.43 0.26 4.40
CA MET A 345 1.05 0.08 4.88
C MET A 345 0.07 1.00 4.13
N ALA A 346 0.41 2.28 3.95
CA ALA A 346 -0.45 3.23 3.24
C ALA A 346 -0.64 2.85 1.76
N GLN A 347 0.42 2.40 1.08
CA GLN A 347 0.31 1.91 -0.31
C GLN A 347 -0.49 0.61 -0.41
N ALA A 348 -0.33 -0.32 0.53
CA ALA A 348 -1.12 -1.55 0.58
C ALA A 348 -2.62 -1.25 0.78
N TYR A 349 -2.97 -0.35 1.70
CA TYR A 349 -4.37 0.07 1.92
C TYR A 349 -4.94 0.85 0.74
N ARG A 350 -4.11 1.60 0.01
CA ARG A 350 -4.52 2.23 -1.26
C ARG A 350 -4.94 1.16 -2.27
N LEU A 351 -4.15 0.10 -2.47
CA LEU A 351 -4.54 -0.98 -3.38
C LEU A 351 -5.76 -1.75 -2.87
N LEU A 352 -5.85 -2.01 -1.55
CA LEU A 352 -7.01 -2.65 -0.95
C LEU A 352 -8.30 -1.84 -1.19
N ALA A 353 -8.23 -0.51 -1.12
CA ALA A 353 -9.35 0.37 -1.39
C ALA A 353 -9.79 0.38 -2.86
N GLU A 354 -8.91 -0.03 -3.78
CA GLU A 354 -9.24 -0.21 -5.20
C GLU A 354 -9.77 -1.61 -5.49
N GLY A 355 -9.12 -2.65 -4.97
CA GLY A 355 -9.48 -4.04 -5.25
C GLY A 355 -10.66 -4.55 -4.44
N ARG A 356 -10.83 -4.08 -3.20
CA ARG A 356 -11.80 -4.61 -2.23
C ARG A 356 -12.54 -3.50 -1.48
N PRO A 357 -13.31 -2.65 -2.18
CA PRO A 357 -14.09 -1.58 -1.55
C PRO A 357 -15.09 -2.10 -0.52
N ASP A 358 -15.54 -3.36 -0.64
CA ASP A 358 -16.40 -4.04 0.33
C ASP A 358 -15.71 -4.22 1.70
N VAL A 359 -14.40 -4.49 1.72
CA VAL A 359 -13.61 -4.60 2.96
C VAL A 359 -13.47 -3.23 3.61
N LEU A 360 -13.27 -2.17 2.82
CA LEU A 360 -13.19 -0.81 3.34
C LEU A 360 -14.54 -0.36 3.90
N ALA A 361 -15.63 -0.67 3.21
CA ALA A 361 -16.99 -0.42 3.70
C ALA A 361 -17.29 -1.18 5.00
N LEU A 362 -16.79 -2.40 5.16
CA LEU A 362 -16.87 -3.10 6.45
C LEU A 362 -16.11 -2.31 7.53
N LEU A 363 -14.85 -1.92 7.26
CA LEU A 363 -13.99 -1.23 8.24
C LEU A 363 -14.48 0.15 8.68
N THR A 364 -15.47 0.77 8.01
CA THR A 364 -16.12 1.98 8.55
C THR A 364 -16.88 1.70 9.83
N GLY A 365 -17.32 0.45 10.08
CA GLY A 365 -17.99 0.04 11.31
C GLY A 365 -17.07 -0.04 12.54
N ASN A 366 -15.74 0.06 12.38
CA ASN A 366 -14.80 -0.09 13.49
C ASN A 366 -14.96 0.98 14.59
N VAL A 367 -15.50 2.16 14.24
CA VAL A 367 -15.78 3.24 15.22
C VAL A 367 -17.11 3.06 15.96
N GLU A 368 -18.00 2.21 15.46
CA GLU A 368 -19.31 1.93 16.05
C GLU A 368 -19.26 0.68 16.94
N GLU A 369 -18.72 -0.42 16.41
CA GLU A 369 -18.75 -1.73 17.06
C GLU A 369 -17.38 -2.41 17.21
N GLY A 370 -16.32 -1.77 16.72
CA GLY A 370 -14.96 -2.31 16.73
C GLY A 370 -14.07 -1.78 17.84
N THR A 371 -12.76 -1.80 17.59
CA THR A 371 -11.72 -1.43 18.55
C THR A 371 -11.73 0.04 18.97
N LEU A 372 -12.34 0.90 18.16
CA LEU A 372 -12.47 2.35 18.41
C LEU A 372 -13.88 2.73 18.88
N SER A 373 -14.74 1.75 19.20
CA SER A 373 -16.09 2.01 19.72
C SER A 373 -16.08 2.67 21.11
N GLY A 374 -17.10 3.49 21.36
CA GLY A 374 -17.34 4.16 22.64
C GLY A 374 -16.40 5.31 22.97
N LEU A 375 -15.68 5.86 21.99
CA LEU A 375 -14.82 7.04 22.16
C LEU A 375 -15.54 8.31 21.71
N SER A 376 -15.23 9.45 22.33
CA SER A 376 -15.76 10.76 21.92
C SER A 376 -15.46 11.08 20.45
N THR A 377 -14.26 10.71 20.00
CA THR A 377 -13.76 10.95 18.63
C THR A 377 -14.37 10.03 17.57
N SER A 378 -15.03 8.93 17.95
CA SER A 378 -15.64 7.98 17.01
C SER A 378 -16.60 8.68 16.03
N LYS A 379 -17.32 9.72 16.50
CA LYS A 379 -18.22 10.53 15.67
C LYS A 379 -17.49 11.29 14.56
N ALA A 380 -16.29 11.81 14.83
CA ALA A 380 -15.48 12.56 13.86
C ALA A 380 -14.87 11.67 12.77
N LEU A 381 -14.82 10.35 13.00
CA LEU A 381 -14.32 9.36 12.05
C LEU A 381 -15.44 8.59 11.33
N LYS A 382 -16.70 9.04 11.45
CA LYS A 382 -17.81 8.41 10.74
C LYS A 382 -17.58 8.44 9.23
N GLY A 383 -17.70 7.28 8.58
CA GLY A 383 -17.43 7.11 7.15
C GLY A 383 -15.93 6.96 6.80
N VAL A 384 -15.03 6.97 7.78
CA VAL A 384 -13.61 6.67 7.61
C VAL A 384 -13.39 5.21 7.97
N ALA A 385 -12.93 4.42 7.00
CA ALA A 385 -12.56 3.02 7.22
C ALA A 385 -11.30 2.97 8.07
N THR A 386 -11.35 2.31 9.23
CA THR A 386 -10.21 2.28 10.16
C THR A 386 -9.84 0.86 10.56
N LYS A 387 -8.53 0.60 10.63
CA LYS A 387 -7.98 -0.59 11.28
C LYS A 387 -6.89 -0.21 12.25
N THR A 388 -6.95 -0.84 13.42
CA THR A 388 -5.97 -0.67 14.49
C THR A 388 -5.07 -1.90 14.64
N GLY A 389 -3.85 -1.65 15.11
CA GLY A 389 -2.90 -2.67 15.53
C GLY A 389 -2.21 -2.27 16.82
N THR A 390 -1.85 -3.24 17.67
CA THR A 390 -1.04 -2.99 18.86
C THR A 390 -0.01 -4.09 18.99
N VAL A 391 1.25 -3.71 19.06
CA VAL A 391 2.37 -4.58 19.40
C VAL A 391 2.60 -4.43 20.90
N ARG A 392 2.76 -5.55 21.60
CA ARG A 392 2.93 -5.59 23.05
C ARG A 392 4.18 -6.37 23.41
N ASP A 393 4.79 -5.97 24.52
CA ASP A 393 5.85 -6.75 25.13
C ASP A 393 5.31 -7.92 25.96
N ALA A 394 6.22 -8.69 26.55
CA ALA A 394 5.88 -9.80 27.44
C ALA A 394 5.10 -9.38 28.69
N ALA A 395 5.26 -8.13 29.15
CA ALA A 395 4.46 -7.57 30.24
C ALA A 395 3.09 -7.03 29.78
N SER A 396 2.71 -7.28 28.51
CA SER A 396 1.48 -6.77 27.88
C SER A 396 1.41 -5.24 27.77
N ARG A 397 2.54 -4.55 27.94
CA ARG A 397 2.64 -3.09 27.75
C ARG A 397 2.69 -2.79 26.25
N PRO A 398 2.00 -1.73 25.78
CA PRO A 398 2.04 -1.35 24.37
C PRO A 398 3.45 -0.88 24.00
N GLN A 399 4.06 -1.50 22.98
CA GLN A 399 5.29 -1.03 22.37
C GLN A 399 5.00 -0.11 21.17
N LEU A 400 4.02 -0.50 20.33
CA LEU A 400 3.61 0.27 19.16
C LEU A 400 2.09 0.22 18.98
N GLY A 401 1.49 1.38 18.74
CA GLY A 401 0.12 1.51 18.28
C GLY A 401 0.07 1.93 16.82
N TRP A 402 -0.77 1.26 16.05
CA TRP A 402 -1.02 1.54 14.64
C TRP A 402 -2.46 1.96 14.40
N ILE A 403 -2.65 2.98 13.55
CA ILE A 403 -3.94 3.28 12.92
C ILE A 403 -3.70 3.43 11.42
N ALA A 404 -4.39 2.60 10.63
CA ALA A 404 -4.61 2.85 9.20
C ALA A 404 -6.04 3.39 9.04
N ALA A 405 -6.18 4.52 8.39
CA ALA A 405 -7.45 5.21 8.14
C ALA A 405 -7.58 5.53 6.65
N VAL A 406 -8.70 5.15 6.04
CA VAL A 406 -8.97 5.36 4.62
C VAL A 406 -10.32 6.06 4.48
N ASP A 407 -10.33 7.21 3.82
CA ASP A 407 -11.55 7.90 3.44
C ASP A 407 -11.75 7.86 1.90
N ALA A 408 -12.65 8.72 1.39
CA ALA A 408 -12.91 8.79 -0.05
C ALA A 408 -11.66 9.11 -0.89
N ASP A 409 -10.76 9.97 -0.40
CA ASP A 409 -9.67 10.58 -1.16
C ASP A 409 -8.28 10.25 -0.60
N LEU A 410 -8.18 9.87 0.68
CA LEU A 410 -6.95 9.80 1.45
C LEU A 410 -6.76 8.43 2.12
N VAL A 411 -5.50 8.02 2.21
CA VAL A 411 -5.04 6.93 3.08
C VAL A 411 -4.03 7.52 4.07
N LEU A 412 -4.33 7.44 5.35
CA LEU A 412 -3.48 7.87 6.46
C LEU A 412 -3.02 6.66 7.24
N VAL A 413 -1.72 6.61 7.57
CA VAL A 413 -1.17 5.65 8.51
C VAL A 413 -0.37 6.38 9.58
N ALA A 414 -0.69 6.10 10.84
CA ALA A 414 -0.01 6.66 12.01
C ALA A 414 0.49 5.54 12.93
N VAL A 415 1.73 5.70 13.39
CA VAL A 415 2.40 4.82 14.35
C VAL A 415 2.85 5.64 15.55
N ARG A 416 2.49 5.18 16.74
CA ARG A 416 2.89 5.81 18.01
C ARG A 416 3.57 4.80 18.93
N PRO A 417 4.84 5.05 19.30
CA PRO A 417 5.54 4.24 20.30
C PRO A 417 4.87 4.37 21.66
N GLY A 418 4.83 3.28 22.43
CA GLY A 418 4.34 3.27 23.81
C GLY A 418 2.84 3.50 23.99
N LYS A 419 2.07 3.69 22.91
CA LYS A 419 0.64 4.04 22.98
C LYS A 419 -0.24 2.97 22.35
N MET A 420 -1.43 2.79 22.92
CA MET A 420 -2.51 2.06 22.25
C MET A 420 -3.23 2.98 21.25
N PRO A 421 -3.78 2.46 20.13
CA PRO A 421 -4.53 3.24 19.14
C PRO A 421 -5.61 4.15 19.73
N ARG A 422 -6.37 3.65 20.72
CA ARG A 422 -7.42 4.43 21.40
C ARG A 422 -6.89 5.69 22.11
N HIS A 423 -5.60 5.75 22.46
CA HIS A 423 -4.99 6.88 23.17
C HIS A 423 -4.49 8.00 22.24
N PHE A 424 -4.52 7.81 20.93
CA PHE A 424 -4.08 8.83 19.97
C PHE A 424 -5.00 8.95 18.74
N VAL A 425 -6.16 8.30 18.77
CA VAL A 425 -7.14 8.35 17.67
C VAL A 425 -7.62 9.79 17.37
N ASP A 426 -7.61 10.66 18.38
CA ASP A 426 -7.99 12.08 18.29
C ASP A 426 -7.08 12.87 17.34
N GLU A 427 -5.86 12.39 17.09
CA GLU A 427 -4.94 12.99 16.13
C GLU A 427 -5.44 12.80 14.69
N ILE A 428 -6.19 11.73 14.40
CA ILE A 428 -6.52 11.31 13.03
C ILE A 428 -7.44 12.32 12.31
N PRO A 429 -8.59 12.76 12.88
CA PRO A 429 -9.40 13.79 12.22
C PRO A 429 -8.65 15.11 12.02
N ALA A 430 -7.83 15.52 13.00
CA ALA A 430 -7.04 16.75 12.91
C ALA A 430 -6.01 16.69 11.77
N LEU A 431 -5.34 15.54 11.61
CA LEU A 431 -4.40 15.30 10.52
C LEU A 431 -5.08 15.31 9.14
N LEU A 432 -6.21 14.62 8.99
CA LEU A 432 -6.99 14.64 7.75
C LEU A 432 -7.45 16.06 7.39
N ALA A 433 -7.98 16.81 8.36
CA ALA A 433 -8.39 18.20 8.18
C ALA A 433 -7.20 19.11 7.82
N ARG A 434 -6.04 18.91 8.46
CA ARG A 434 -4.81 19.66 8.16
C ARG A 434 -4.37 19.46 6.71
N VAL A 435 -4.34 18.22 6.23
CA VAL A 435 -3.96 17.91 4.83
C VAL A 435 -4.95 18.54 3.85
N ARG A 436 -6.26 18.45 4.11
CA ARG A 436 -7.30 19.09 3.28
C ARG A 436 -7.22 20.62 3.28
N LYS A 437 -6.75 21.24 4.37
CA LYS A 437 -6.50 22.68 4.44
C LYS A 437 -5.24 23.09 3.65
N GLN A 438 -4.21 22.25 3.67
CA GLN A 438 -2.94 22.51 2.98
C GLN A 438 -3.07 22.32 1.47
N THR A 439 -3.74 21.24 1.03
CA THR A 439 -3.86 20.84 -0.36
C THR A 439 -5.33 20.78 -0.76
N ALA A 440 -5.74 21.67 -1.68
CA ALA A 440 -7.07 21.63 -2.29
C ALA A 440 -7.08 20.75 -3.54
N GLY A 441 -8.27 20.26 -3.94
CA GLY A 441 -8.43 19.45 -5.15
C GLY A 441 -7.97 18.01 -5.01
N LEU A 442 -8.16 17.42 -3.82
CA LEU A 442 -7.73 16.05 -3.50
C LEU A 442 -8.69 14.99 -4.06
N GLU A 443 -9.94 15.37 -4.29
CA GLU A 443 -10.98 14.57 -4.90
C GLU A 443 -10.61 14.09 -6.32
N ALA A 444 -11.20 12.96 -6.71
CA ALA A 444 -10.94 12.35 -8.00
C ALA A 444 -11.39 13.22 -9.17
N ALA A 445 -10.52 13.37 -10.16
CA ALA A 445 -10.86 13.75 -11.53
C ALA A 445 -10.72 12.53 -12.44
N ARG A 446 -11.65 12.35 -13.37
CA ARG A 446 -11.67 11.25 -14.34
C ARG A 446 -11.60 11.81 -15.76
N VAL A 447 -10.60 11.35 -16.51
CA VAL A 447 -10.33 11.81 -17.87
C VAL A 447 -10.06 10.61 -18.78
N GLN A 448 -10.70 10.57 -19.94
CA GLN A 448 -10.33 9.71 -21.06
C GLN A 448 -9.03 10.23 -21.64
N VAL A 449 -7.98 9.40 -21.65
CA VAL A 449 -6.63 9.82 -22.04
C VAL A 449 -6.12 9.02 -23.22
N LEU A 450 -5.25 9.60 -24.03
CA LEU A 450 -4.63 8.98 -25.20
C LEU A 450 -5.64 8.71 -26.32
N GLY A 451 -6.73 9.49 -26.41
CA GLY A 451 -7.85 9.24 -27.34
C GLY A 451 -7.49 9.37 -28.83
N LEU A 452 -6.36 10.02 -29.14
CA LEU A 452 -5.85 10.15 -30.51
C LEU A 452 -4.94 8.99 -30.92
N LEU A 453 -4.69 8.01 -30.05
CA LEU A 453 -3.80 6.88 -30.30
C LEU A 453 -4.58 5.57 -30.39
N PRO A 454 -4.17 4.61 -31.23
CA PRO A 454 -4.64 3.23 -31.13
C PRO A 454 -4.27 2.64 -29.76
N SER A 455 -5.20 1.89 -29.13
CA SER A 455 -4.94 1.31 -27.80
C SER A 455 -3.71 0.38 -27.78
N ALA A 456 -3.53 -0.37 -28.86
CA ALA A 456 -2.43 -1.34 -29.02
C ALA A 456 -1.04 -0.70 -29.13
N SER A 457 -0.95 0.61 -29.43
CA SER A 457 0.33 1.32 -29.51
C SER A 457 0.74 2.00 -28.21
N VAL A 458 -0.06 1.86 -27.15
CA VAL A 458 0.21 2.47 -25.84
C VAL A 458 0.81 1.44 -24.91
N GLU A 459 1.98 1.76 -24.36
CA GLU A 459 2.65 0.93 -23.36
C GLU A 459 2.85 1.70 -22.07
N ALA A 460 2.77 0.99 -20.94
CA ALA A 460 3.00 1.51 -19.61
C ALA A 460 3.96 0.62 -18.83
N ARG A 461 4.79 1.22 -17.97
CA ARG A 461 5.55 0.51 -16.93
C ARG A 461 5.36 1.20 -15.58
N CYS A 462 5.47 0.43 -14.51
CA CYS A 462 5.50 0.95 -13.15
C CYS A 462 6.92 0.81 -12.60
N ALA A 463 7.54 1.93 -12.21
CA ALA A 463 8.88 1.90 -11.59
C ALA A 463 8.85 1.40 -10.15
N GLY A 464 7.72 1.59 -9.45
CA GLY A 464 7.41 0.97 -8.18
C GLY A 464 6.82 -0.43 -8.38
N ALA A 465 5.74 -0.73 -7.67
CA ALA A 465 5.06 -2.03 -7.76
C ALA A 465 3.75 -1.92 -8.54
N GLY A 466 3.71 -2.51 -9.74
CA GLY A 466 2.54 -2.47 -10.64
C GLY A 466 1.60 -3.66 -10.42
N PHE A 467 0.30 -3.39 -10.37
CA PHE A 467 -0.75 -4.40 -10.23
C PHE A 467 -1.91 -4.14 -11.20
N ALA A 468 -2.38 -5.21 -11.84
CA ALA A 468 -3.68 -5.26 -12.50
C ALA A 468 -4.68 -5.91 -11.54
N LEU A 469 -5.83 -5.28 -11.31
CA LEU A 469 -6.90 -5.81 -10.47
C LEU A 469 -7.90 -6.55 -11.37
N GLU A 470 -7.75 -7.87 -11.47
CA GLU A 470 -8.69 -8.75 -12.17
C GLU A 470 -9.84 -9.10 -11.22
N ASP A 471 -11.03 -8.54 -11.44
CA ASP A 471 -12.20 -8.73 -10.55
C ASP A 471 -11.90 -8.46 -9.06
N GLY A 472 -11.05 -7.44 -8.80
CA GLY A 472 -10.61 -7.06 -7.45
C GLY A 472 -9.44 -7.87 -6.89
N VAL A 473 -8.95 -8.87 -7.61
CA VAL A 473 -7.78 -9.68 -7.25
C VAL A 473 -6.51 -9.06 -7.83
N PRO A 474 -5.50 -8.73 -7.01
CA PRO A 474 -4.25 -8.15 -7.50
C PRO A 474 -3.39 -9.19 -8.22
N ARG A 475 -2.99 -8.86 -9.45
CA ARG A 475 -2.00 -9.58 -10.25
C ARG A 475 -0.79 -8.68 -10.48
N PRO A 476 0.43 -9.10 -10.11
CA PRO A 476 1.61 -8.30 -10.39
C PRO A 476 1.80 -8.12 -11.90
N THR A 477 2.18 -6.92 -12.31
CA THR A 477 2.49 -6.61 -13.70
C THR A 477 3.99 -6.78 -13.96
N PRO A 478 4.42 -6.99 -15.21
CA PRO A 478 5.84 -6.93 -15.55
C PRO A 478 6.48 -5.59 -15.14
N THR A 479 7.77 -5.61 -14.83
CA THR A 479 8.56 -4.42 -14.47
C THR A 479 8.88 -3.55 -15.70
N ASP A 480 8.96 -4.19 -16.87
CA ASP A 480 9.17 -3.51 -18.15
C ASP A 480 7.87 -2.98 -18.77
N PHE A 481 8.02 -2.22 -19.86
CA PHE A 481 6.89 -1.71 -20.62
C PHE A 481 6.01 -2.84 -21.12
N SER A 482 4.73 -2.74 -20.80
CA SER A 482 3.69 -3.67 -21.24
C SER A 482 2.55 -2.88 -21.87
N ARG A 483 1.83 -3.49 -22.81
CA ARG A 483 0.66 -2.85 -23.43
C ARG A 483 -0.39 -2.48 -22.40
N LEU A 484 -0.84 -1.22 -22.41
CA LEU A 484 -1.77 -0.70 -21.41
C LEU A 484 -3.18 -1.31 -21.53
N ASP A 485 -3.59 -1.70 -22.74
CA ASP A 485 -4.85 -2.41 -22.95
C ASP A 485 -4.84 -3.80 -22.33
N ALA A 486 -3.73 -4.53 -22.43
CA ALA A 486 -3.56 -5.82 -21.74
C ALA A 486 -3.61 -5.66 -20.21
N LEU A 487 -3.00 -4.60 -19.67
CA LEU A 487 -3.01 -4.32 -18.22
C LEU A 487 -4.39 -3.96 -17.67
N THR A 488 -5.27 -3.38 -18.50
CA THR A 488 -6.60 -2.91 -18.07
C THR A 488 -7.76 -3.76 -18.58
N ALA A 489 -7.50 -4.83 -19.34
CA ALA A 489 -8.51 -5.66 -19.99
C ALA A 489 -9.54 -6.26 -19.02
N LYS A 490 -9.12 -6.64 -17.82
CA LYS A 490 -9.95 -7.30 -16.80
C LYS A 490 -10.22 -6.43 -15.56
N GLY A 491 -9.84 -5.15 -15.60
CA GLY A 491 -10.06 -4.23 -14.49
C GLY A 491 -9.07 -3.08 -14.47
N THR A 492 -8.69 -2.67 -13.25
CA THR A 492 -7.92 -1.44 -13.06
C THR A 492 -6.42 -1.71 -12.96
N ALA A 493 -5.60 -0.82 -13.53
CA ALA A 493 -4.14 -0.88 -13.39
C ALA A 493 -3.67 0.20 -12.40
N VAL A 494 -3.01 -0.24 -11.32
CA VAL A 494 -2.52 0.59 -10.22
C VAL A 494 -1.00 0.44 -10.09
N CYS A 495 -0.29 1.57 -10.02
CA CYS A 495 1.14 1.60 -9.72
C CYS A 495 1.33 2.13 -8.29
N LEU A 496 1.97 1.34 -7.43
CA LEU A 496 2.23 1.68 -6.04
C LEU A 496 3.62 2.27 -5.90
N GLY A 497 3.70 3.38 -5.15
CA GLY A 497 4.94 4.06 -4.83
C GLY A 497 5.61 4.85 -5.96
N SER A 498 5.09 4.82 -7.18
CA SER A 498 5.47 5.71 -8.27
C SER A 498 4.31 5.99 -9.23
N PRO A 499 4.42 7.00 -10.12
CA PRO A 499 3.56 7.11 -11.29
C PRO A 499 3.77 5.95 -12.28
N TRP A 500 2.77 5.71 -13.12
CA TRP A 500 2.97 4.96 -14.36
C TRP A 500 3.80 5.78 -15.35
N ARG A 501 4.76 5.16 -16.01
CA ARG A 501 5.46 5.76 -17.17
C ARG A 501 4.82 5.23 -18.44
N VAL A 502 4.26 6.11 -19.27
CA VAL A 502 3.49 5.75 -20.47
C VAL A 502 4.19 6.24 -21.73
N ARG A 503 4.39 5.39 -22.73
CA ARG A 503 5.01 5.73 -24.02
C ARG A 503 4.13 5.30 -25.20
N PHE A 504 4.36 5.95 -26.35
CA PHE A 504 3.64 5.77 -27.61
C PHE A 504 4.48 6.33 -28.78
N PRO A 505 4.22 5.93 -30.05
CA PRO A 505 5.10 6.19 -31.19
C PRO A 505 5.52 7.65 -31.42
N ASP A 506 4.61 8.61 -31.22
CA ASP A 506 4.87 10.05 -31.39
C ASP A 506 5.06 10.78 -30.04
N GLY A 507 5.37 10.03 -29.00
CA GLY A 507 5.58 10.52 -27.64
C GLY A 507 7.03 10.96 -27.38
N PRO A 508 7.28 11.60 -26.23
CA PRO A 508 8.65 11.89 -25.81
C PRO A 508 9.41 10.60 -25.51
N ASP A 509 10.71 10.61 -25.81
CA ASP A 509 11.61 9.51 -25.53
C ASP A 509 11.54 9.09 -24.05
N GLY A 510 11.30 7.80 -23.84
CA GLY A 510 11.16 7.21 -22.50
C GLY A 510 9.79 7.42 -21.83
N GLY A 511 8.83 8.12 -22.43
CA GLY A 511 7.43 8.23 -21.97
C GLY A 511 7.10 9.45 -21.09
N ARG A 512 5.87 9.50 -20.56
CA ARG A 512 5.36 10.55 -19.66
C ARG A 512 4.77 9.94 -18.39
N ASP A 513 4.72 10.71 -17.31
CA ASP A 513 4.25 10.22 -16.02
C ASP A 513 2.73 10.35 -15.89
N TYR A 514 2.10 9.33 -15.29
CA TYR A 514 0.68 9.24 -14.98
C TYR A 514 0.51 8.69 -13.56
N ALA A 515 0.47 9.59 -12.57
CA ALA A 515 0.21 9.29 -11.16
C ALA A 515 -1.29 9.13 -10.93
N GLY A 516 -1.75 7.88 -11.00
CA GLY A 516 -3.18 7.58 -10.92
C GLY A 516 -3.48 6.12 -11.20
N VAL A 517 -4.73 5.87 -11.55
CA VAL A 517 -5.28 4.55 -11.87
C VAL A 517 -5.84 4.56 -13.28
N PHE A 518 -5.49 3.55 -14.06
CA PHE A 518 -6.06 3.34 -15.40
C PHE A 518 -7.20 2.33 -15.34
N THR A 519 -8.19 2.53 -16.19
CA THR A 519 -9.34 1.63 -16.36
C THR A 519 -9.72 1.57 -17.83
N TRP A 520 -10.07 0.39 -18.32
CA TRP A 520 -10.64 0.22 -19.64
C TRP A 520 -12.13 0.59 -19.63
N SER A 521 -12.53 1.55 -20.46
CA SER A 521 -13.92 2.01 -20.58
C SER A 521 -14.15 2.55 -22.01
N PRO A 522 -14.41 1.65 -22.99
CA PRO A 522 -14.53 2.04 -24.38
C PRO A 522 -15.74 2.95 -24.60
N PRO A 523 -15.60 4.08 -25.32
CA PRO A 523 -16.71 4.93 -25.69
C PRO A 523 -17.77 4.21 -26.54
N PRO A 524 -19.06 4.55 -26.40
CA PRO A 524 -20.02 4.23 -27.45
C PRO A 524 -19.58 4.90 -28.78
N PRO A 525 -19.92 4.31 -29.94
CA PRO A 525 -19.62 4.92 -31.25
C PRO A 525 -20.19 6.34 -31.33
N TYR A 526 -19.34 7.32 -31.66
CA TYR A 526 -19.80 8.69 -31.87
C TYR A 526 -20.51 8.82 -33.21
N ARG A 527 -21.74 9.35 -33.21
CA ARG A 527 -22.48 9.71 -34.41
C ARG A 527 -22.54 11.24 -34.51
N PRO A 528 -21.96 11.86 -35.55
CA PRO A 528 -22.06 13.30 -35.73
C PRO A 528 -23.52 13.71 -36.01
N PRO A 529 -23.95 14.91 -35.63
CA PRO A 529 -25.26 15.43 -36.00
C PRO A 529 -25.43 15.47 -37.53
N PRO A 530 -26.65 15.23 -38.05
CA PRO A 530 -26.92 15.31 -39.48
C PRO A 530 -26.51 16.67 -40.07
N GLY A 531 -25.83 16.64 -41.22
CA GLY A 531 -25.46 17.86 -41.95
C GLY A 531 -24.23 18.62 -41.43
N VAL A 532 -23.52 18.11 -40.42
CA VAL A 532 -22.26 18.70 -39.94
C VAL A 532 -21.06 17.95 -40.56
N PRO A 533 -20.29 18.57 -41.47
CA PRO A 533 -19.07 17.98 -42.00
C PRO A 533 -18.10 17.69 -40.85
N THR A 534 -17.83 16.42 -40.58
CA THR A 534 -16.98 16.00 -39.47
C THR A 534 -15.81 15.21 -40.02
N THR A 535 -14.61 15.76 -39.92
CA THR A 535 -13.39 15.08 -40.40
C THR A 535 -13.13 13.81 -39.60
N PRO A 536 -12.41 12.81 -40.15
CA PRO A 536 -12.01 11.61 -39.39
C PRO A 536 -11.28 11.94 -38.09
N SER A 537 -10.43 12.97 -38.09
CA SER A 537 -9.75 13.46 -36.88
C SER A 537 -10.72 14.02 -35.85
N ALA A 538 -11.73 14.80 -36.28
CA ALA A 538 -12.76 15.32 -35.38
C ALA A 538 -13.67 14.22 -34.83
N LEU A 539 -13.98 13.20 -35.64
CA LEU A 539 -14.69 11.99 -35.19
C LEU A 539 -13.88 11.25 -34.12
N LYS A 540 -12.57 11.06 -34.34
CA LYS A 540 -11.67 10.42 -33.37
C LYS A 540 -11.59 11.22 -32.06
N ALA A 541 -11.41 12.54 -32.14
CA ALA A 541 -11.36 13.42 -30.97
C ALA A 541 -12.66 13.40 -30.16
N ARG A 542 -13.82 13.36 -30.83
CA ARG A 542 -15.15 13.34 -30.19
C ARG A 542 -15.57 11.96 -29.67
N ARG A 543 -15.05 10.88 -30.25
CA ARG A 543 -15.18 9.53 -29.68
C ARG A 543 -14.55 9.49 -28.28
N GLY A 544 -13.37 10.07 -28.12
CA GLY A 544 -12.56 10.00 -26.91
C GLY A 544 -11.69 8.73 -26.89
N SER A 545 -11.23 8.35 -25.70
CA SER A 545 -10.32 7.21 -25.50
C SER A 545 -10.99 6.00 -24.86
N ASP A 546 -10.43 4.82 -25.15
CA ASP A 546 -10.74 3.56 -24.47
C ASP A 546 -10.17 3.50 -23.04
N PHE A 547 -9.17 4.34 -22.73
CA PHE A 547 -8.58 4.44 -21.40
C PHE A 547 -9.18 5.60 -20.61
N VAL A 548 -9.70 5.31 -19.42
CA VAL A 548 -10.01 6.31 -18.41
C VAL A 548 -8.92 6.31 -17.36
N PHE A 549 -8.33 7.48 -17.13
CA PHE A 549 -7.36 7.74 -16.09
C PHE A 549 -8.01 8.53 -14.96
N ARG A 550 -7.80 8.07 -13.73
CA ARG A 550 -8.25 8.73 -12.50
C ARG A 550 -7.05 9.23 -11.70
N THR A 551 -7.06 10.51 -11.39
CA THR A 551 -6.05 11.19 -10.55
C THR A 551 -6.73 12.23 -9.65
N THR A 552 -5.99 13.05 -8.90
CA THR A 552 -6.56 14.15 -8.12
C THR A 552 -6.94 15.32 -9.03
N ARG A 553 -7.98 16.09 -8.68
CA ARG A 553 -8.38 17.25 -9.50
C ARG A 553 -7.25 18.27 -9.65
N VAL A 554 -6.44 18.48 -8.61
CA VAL A 554 -5.29 19.40 -8.71
C VAL A 554 -4.24 18.91 -9.72
N GLN A 555 -3.97 17.60 -9.79
CA GLN A 555 -3.05 17.04 -10.79
C GLN A 555 -3.63 17.11 -12.20
N TYR A 556 -4.92 16.83 -12.37
CA TYR A 556 -5.62 17.02 -13.64
C TYR A 556 -5.52 18.48 -14.10
N THR A 557 -5.87 19.43 -13.23
CA THR A 557 -5.82 20.86 -13.53
C THR A 557 -4.42 21.30 -13.93
N ALA A 558 -3.40 20.95 -13.14
CA ALA A 558 -2.01 21.31 -13.44
C ALA A 558 -1.54 20.71 -14.78
N GLY A 559 -1.92 19.46 -15.08
CA GLY A 559 -1.57 18.78 -16.32
C GLY A 559 -2.25 19.35 -17.55
N VAL A 560 -3.48 19.87 -17.42
CA VAL A 560 -4.17 20.61 -18.50
C VAL A 560 -3.50 21.96 -18.71
N VAL A 561 -3.29 22.73 -17.64
CA VAL A 561 -2.64 24.05 -17.74
C VAL A 561 -1.25 23.94 -18.36
N ALA A 562 -0.49 22.89 -18.04
CA ALA A 562 0.82 22.62 -18.64
C ALA A 562 0.76 22.08 -20.09
N ALA A 563 -0.39 21.54 -20.52
CA ALA A 563 -0.66 21.17 -21.91
C ALA A 563 -0.94 22.41 -22.75
N GLU A 564 -1.74 23.35 -22.21
CA GLU A 564 -2.04 24.63 -22.85
C GLU A 564 -0.80 25.52 -22.88
N ASP A 565 -0.19 25.77 -21.72
CA ASP A 565 1.01 26.60 -21.63
C ASP A 565 1.87 26.32 -20.40
N VAL A 566 3.03 25.69 -20.62
CA VAL A 566 3.99 25.36 -19.55
C VAL A 566 4.63 26.60 -18.91
N THR A 567 4.66 27.74 -19.59
CA THR A 567 5.27 28.99 -19.13
C THR A 567 4.32 29.85 -18.31
N LEU A 568 3.01 29.55 -18.31
CA LEU A 568 1.99 30.32 -17.59
C LEU A 568 2.26 30.35 -16.07
N GLN A 569 2.27 31.56 -15.50
CA GLN A 569 2.55 31.83 -14.08
C GLN A 569 1.57 32.85 -13.49
N GLY A 570 1.60 33.04 -12.18
CA GLY A 570 0.88 34.13 -11.50
C GLY A 570 -0.64 34.05 -11.61
N GLU A 571 -1.29 35.22 -11.67
CA GLU A 571 -2.77 35.31 -11.70
C GLU A 571 -3.39 34.74 -12.97
N ALA A 572 -2.70 34.79 -14.10
CA ALA A 572 -3.14 34.16 -15.34
C ALA A 572 -3.19 32.63 -15.20
N ARG A 573 -2.19 32.03 -14.53
CA ARG A 573 -2.22 30.60 -14.17
C ARG A 573 -3.38 30.28 -13.26
N VAL A 574 -3.61 31.10 -12.22
CA VAL A 574 -4.75 30.89 -11.31
C VAL A 574 -6.08 30.95 -12.04
N ALA A 575 -6.28 31.94 -12.93
CA ALA A 575 -7.49 32.10 -13.72
C ALA A 575 -7.76 30.85 -14.58
N LEU A 576 -6.75 30.40 -15.35
CA LEU A 576 -6.90 29.22 -16.19
C LEU A 576 -7.12 27.95 -15.34
N SER A 577 -6.37 27.77 -14.24
CA SER A 577 -6.57 26.63 -13.32
C SER A 577 -7.99 26.59 -12.75
N ARG A 578 -8.58 27.75 -12.43
CA ARG A 578 -9.98 27.83 -11.96
C ARG A 578 -10.98 27.46 -13.05
N VAL A 579 -10.78 27.93 -14.28
CA VAL A 579 -11.60 27.54 -15.45
C VAL A 579 -11.50 26.03 -15.69
N VAL A 580 -10.31 25.48 -15.61
CA VAL A 580 -10.08 24.05 -15.85
C VAL A 580 -10.76 23.19 -14.78
N ALA A 581 -10.56 23.51 -13.50
CA ALA A 581 -11.22 22.81 -12.39
C ALA A 581 -12.75 22.96 -12.44
N HIS A 582 -13.26 24.09 -12.92
CA HIS A 582 -14.68 24.32 -13.14
C HIS A 582 -15.24 23.41 -14.24
N ASN A 583 -14.57 23.39 -15.39
CA ASN A 583 -14.96 22.57 -16.54
C ASN A 583 -14.95 21.07 -16.22
N GLU A 584 -14.01 20.60 -15.41
CA GLU A 584 -13.96 19.22 -14.92
C GLU A 584 -15.30 18.79 -14.30
N ARG A 585 -15.85 19.62 -13.40
CA ARG A 585 -17.15 19.36 -12.75
C ARG A 585 -18.35 19.49 -13.70
N HIS A 586 -18.19 20.19 -14.81
CA HIS A 586 -19.24 20.41 -15.81
C HIS A 586 -19.06 19.52 -17.04
N GLY A 587 -18.22 18.48 -16.96
CA GLY A 587 -17.95 17.60 -18.09
C GLY A 587 -19.16 16.85 -18.62
N ALA A 588 -20.19 16.65 -17.80
CA ALA A 588 -21.48 16.08 -18.23
C ALA A 588 -22.18 16.89 -19.34
N LEU A 589 -21.89 18.19 -19.47
CA LEU A 589 -22.40 19.03 -20.56
C LEU A 589 -21.77 18.70 -21.92
N ARG A 590 -20.56 18.12 -21.93
CA ARG A 590 -19.85 17.67 -23.14
C ARG A 590 -20.08 16.17 -23.38
N HIS A 591 -20.01 15.39 -22.31
CA HIS A 591 -20.12 13.94 -22.34
C HIS A 591 -21.07 13.46 -21.22
N PRO A 592 -22.39 13.40 -21.47
CA PRO A 592 -23.35 12.88 -20.50
C PRO A 592 -22.98 11.47 -20.04
N GLY A 593 -22.86 11.27 -18.73
CA GLY A 593 -22.54 9.97 -18.12
C GLY A 593 -21.11 9.46 -18.34
N ARG A 594 -20.18 10.30 -18.84
CA ARG A 594 -18.82 9.90 -19.20
C ARG A 594 -17.77 10.89 -18.68
N ALA A 595 -16.55 10.39 -18.53
CA ALA A 595 -15.38 11.21 -18.22
C ALA A 595 -15.04 12.18 -19.37
N LEU A 596 -14.40 13.31 -19.04
CA LEU A 596 -13.88 14.28 -20.03
C LEU A 596 -12.83 13.66 -20.93
N CYS A 597 -12.66 14.12 -22.17
CA CYS A 597 -11.58 13.66 -23.04
C CYS A 597 -10.36 14.59 -23.01
N ASP A 598 -9.17 14.02 -23.15
CA ASP A 598 -7.90 14.74 -23.23
C ASP A 598 -7.60 15.37 -24.60
N THR A 599 -8.66 15.73 -25.33
CA THR A 599 -8.56 16.29 -26.67
C THR A 599 -9.02 17.73 -26.68
N THR A 600 -8.80 18.42 -27.81
CA THR A 600 -9.29 19.79 -28.03
C THR A 600 -10.82 19.91 -28.00
N HIS A 601 -11.57 18.80 -27.99
CA HIS A 601 -13.01 18.82 -27.76
C HIS A 601 -13.38 19.20 -26.32
N CYS A 602 -12.54 18.82 -25.35
CA CYS A 602 -12.71 19.15 -23.94
C CYS A 602 -11.49 19.95 -23.48
N GLN A 603 -10.43 19.28 -23.02
CA GLN A 603 -9.22 19.94 -22.51
C GLN A 603 -8.02 19.02 -22.76
N ALA A 604 -6.96 19.52 -23.39
CA ALA A 604 -5.76 18.70 -23.59
C ALA A 604 -5.10 18.40 -22.23
N PHE A 605 -4.74 17.15 -21.97
CA PHE A 605 -4.13 16.74 -20.69
C PHE A 605 -2.77 16.08 -20.92
N ARG A 606 -1.71 16.63 -20.32
CA ARG A 606 -0.33 16.19 -20.54
C ARG A 606 0.13 15.03 -19.63
N GLY A 607 -0.77 14.47 -18.82
CA GLY A 607 -0.41 13.55 -17.74
C GLY A 607 -0.04 14.29 -16.47
N THR A 608 0.68 13.62 -15.57
CA THR A 608 1.13 14.17 -14.29
C THR A 608 2.29 15.14 -14.49
N VAL A 609 2.19 16.28 -13.81
CA VAL A 609 3.21 17.32 -13.82
C VAL A 609 3.55 17.73 -12.40
N ARG A 610 4.67 18.43 -12.21
CA ARG A 610 4.98 19.04 -10.92
C ARG A 610 3.96 20.15 -10.63
N LEU A 611 3.26 20.02 -9.51
CA LEU A 611 2.31 21.03 -9.05
C LEU A 611 3.03 22.36 -8.77
N ARG A 612 2.41 23.47 -9.18
CA ARG A 612 2.85 24.81 -8.80
C ARG A 612 1.95 25.37 -7.69
N PRO A 613 2.46 26.27 -6.82
CA PRO A 613 1.65 26.87 -5.75
C PRO A 613 0.34 27.50 -6.24
N GLU A 614 0.34 28.06 -7.46
CA GLU A 614 -0.85 28.65 -8.09
C GLU A 614 -1.95 27.63 -8.37
N ASP A 615 -1.61 26.37 -8.66
CA ASP A 615 -2.60 25.32 -8.92
C ASP A 615 -3.38 25.01 -7.65
N THR A 616 -2.68 24.81 -6.54
CA THR A 616 -3.31 24.60 -5.24
C THR A 616 -4.08 25.84 -4.79
N ARG A 617 -3.54 27.05 -5.01
CA ARG A 617 -4.20 28.32 -4.70
C ARG A 617 -5.50 28.46 -5.48
N ALA A 618 -5.49 28.18 -6.78
CA ALA A 618 -6.67 28.23 -7.64
C ALA A 618 -7.82 27.36 -7.11
N LEU A 619 -7.53 26.14 -6.67
CA LEU A 619 -8.55 25.22 -6.15
C LEU A 619 -8.99 25.53 -4.70
N LYS A 620 -8.31 26.45 -3.98
CA LYS A 620 -8.78 26.99 -2.69
C LYS A 620 -9.80 28.11 -2.85
N HIS A 621 -9.87 28.74 -4.03
CA HIS A 621 -10.90 29.74 -4.29
C HIS A 621 -12.30 29.09 -4.34
N PRO A 622 -13.36 29.87 -4.02
CA PRO A 622 -14.73 29.40 -4.20
C PRO A 622 -15.00 28.93 -5.64
N PRO A 623 -15.91 27.96 -5.84
CA PRO A 623 -16.36 27.56 -7.17
C PRO A 623 -16.81 28.76 -8.00
N LEU A 624 -16.57 28.72 -9.31
CA LEU A 624 -16.98 29.80 -10.20
C LEU A 624 -18.52 29.87 -10.29
N LYS A 625 -19.04 31.10 -10.44
CA LYS A 625 -20.48 31.41 -10.39
C LYS A 625 -21.29 30.95 -11.62
N TRP A 626 -20.63 30.66 -12.73
CA TRP A 626 -21.29 30.30 -13.99
C TRP A 626 -21.78 28.86 -13.97
N GLY A 627 -22.97 28.58 -14.50
CA GLY A 627 -23.56 27.23 -14.52
C GLY A 627 -23.24 26.41 -15.78
N THR A 628 -22.31 26.87 -16.61
CA THR A 628 -22.04 26.31 -17.94
C THR A 628 -20.55 25.99 -18.12
N TRP A 629 -20.23 25.32 -19.22
CA TRP A 629 -18.87 25.13 -19.69
C TRP A 629 -18.22 26.48 -20.04
N LEU A 630 -17.01 26.71 -19.55
CA LEU A 630 -16.26 27.94 -19.81
C LEU A 630 -15.21 27.69 -20.89
N THR A 631 -15.34 28.37 -22.02
CA THR A 631 -14.38 28.29 -23.13
C THR A 631 -13.11 29.08 -22.81
N PHE A 632 -11.97 28.65 -23.33
CA PHE A 632 -10.71 29.36 -23.24
C PHE A 632 -9.87 29.02 -24.47
N SER A 633 -8.98 29.91 -24.87
CA SER A 633 -8.12 29.70 -26.04
C SER A 633 -6.75 30.33 -25.83
N GLN A 634 -5.74 29.84 -26.57
CA GLN A 634 -4.40 30.44 -26.50
C GLN A 634 -4.46 31.95 -26.78
N GLY A 635 -5.19 32.36 -27.80
CA GLY A 635 -5.44 33.75 -28.14
C GLY A 635 -4.19 34.49 -28.64
N GLY A 636 -4.07 35.76 -28.28
CA GLY A 636 -2.92 36.61 -28.57
C GLY A 636 -3.07 37.52 -29.81
N SER A 637 -2.08 38.38 -30.02
CA SER A 637 -2.09 39.44 -31.05
C SER A 637 -1.14 39.19 -32.22
N THR A 638 -0.41 38.07 -32.24
CA THR A 638 0.55 37.77 -33.31
C THR A 638 -0.17 37.63 -34.66
N PRO A 639 0.15 38.46 -35.67
CA PRO A 639 -0.50 38.38 -36.97
C PRO A 639 -0.07 37.12 -37.74
N TRP A 640 -0.96 36.59 -38.57
CA TRP A 640 -0.68 35.44 -39.44
C TRP A 640 -1.33 35.63 -40.82
N ARG A 641 -0.74 34.95 -41.82
CA ARG A 641 -1.19 34.93 -43.23
C ARG A 641 -1.10 33.51 -43.78
N GLU A 642 -2.19 33.01 -44.34
CA GLU A 642 -2.31 31.63 -44.84
C GLU A 642 -3.03 31.59 -46.19
N PHE A 643 -2.54 30.79 -47.12
CA PHE A 643 -3.18 30.59 -48.43
C PHE A 643 -3.91 29.25 -48.48
N ARG A 644 -5.13 29.23 -49.02
CA ARG A 644 -5.86 28.00 -49.35
C ARG A 644 -6.32 28.04 -50.80
N SER A 645 -6.44 26.89 -51.45
CA SER A 645 -6.98 26.85 -52.82
C SER A 645 -8.46 27.20 -52.81
N ARG A 646 -8.95 27.86 -53.86
CA ARG A 646 -10.37 28.17 -54.02
C ARG A 646 -11.23 26.92 -53.96
N ALA A 647 -10.79 25.84 -54.59
CA ALA A 647 -11.46 24.55 -54.55
C ALA A 647 -11.64 24.01 -53.11
N GLN A 648 -10.63 24.15 -52.24
CA GLN A 648 -10.75 23.75 -50.83
C GLN A 648 -11.74 24.62 -50.04
N VAL A 649 -11.78 25.93 -50.30
CA VAL A 649 -12.71 26.84 -49.64
C VAL A 649 -14.14 26.57 -50.12
N GLU A 650 -14.34 26.42 -51.42
CA GLU A 650 -15.64 26.12 -52.03
C GLU A 650 -16.15 24.71 -51.66
N ALA A 651 -15.27 23.75 -51.39
CA ALA A 651 -15.68 22.44 -50.84
C ALA A 651 -16.37 22.56 -49.46
N LEU A 652 -16.06 23.60 -48.69
CA LEU A 652 -16.69 23.85 -47.38
C LEU A 652 -17.89 24.80 -47.47
N LEU A 653 -17.84 25.77 -48.37
CA LEU A 653 -18.81 26.87 -48.45
C LEU A 653 -19.84 26.70 -49.57
N GLY A 654 -19.59 25.81 -50.52
CA GLY A 654 -20.29 25.68 -51.78
C GLY A 654 -19.57 26.37 -52.94
N THR A 655 -19.83 25.90 -54.15
CA THR A 655 -19.22 26.41 -55.40
C THR A 655 -19.66 27.84 -55.72
N HIS A 656 -18.90 28.51 -56.60
CA HIS A 656 -19.15 29.87 -57.08
C HIS A 656 -19.13 30.93 -55.97
N LEU A 657 -18.13 30.87 -55.10
CA LEU A 657 -17.96 31.83 -54.01
C LEU A 657 -17.50 33.19 -54.54
N VAL A 658 -18.22 34.26 -54.18
CA VAL A 658 -17.96 35.63 -54.70
C VAL A 658 -17.32 36.53 -53.64
N SER A 659 -17.76 36.42 -52.38
CA SER A 659 -17.23 37.24 -51.29
C SER A 659 -17.23 36.52 -49.95
N LEU A 660 -16.33 36.96 -49.08
CA LEU A 660 -16.17 36.50 -47.70
C LEU A 660 -15.95 37.70 -46.78
N ARG A 661 -16.69 37.76 -45.69
CA ARG A 661 -16.50 38.75 -44.62
C ARG A 661 -16.59 38.08 -43.26
N PHE A 662 -15.82 38.57 -42.31
CA PHE A 662 -15.76 38.04 -40.95
C PHE A 662 -16.27 39.09 -39.97
N GLU A 663 -17.28 38.74 -39.19
CA GLU A 663 -17.89 39.66 -38.23
C GLU A 663 -18.49 38.86 -37.07
N SER A 664 -18.25 39.30 -35.84
CA SER A 664 -18.85 38.75 -34.62
C SER A 664 -18.78 37.21 -34.52
N GLY A 665 -17.61 36.63 -34.84
CA GLY A 665 -17.39 35.18 -34.78
C GLY A 665 -18.06 34.38 -35.89
N ARG A 666 -18.58 35.04 -36.94
CA ARG A 666 -19.19 34.39 -38.11
C ARG A 666 -18.48 34.78 -39.39
N VAL A 667 -18.49 33.85 -40.34
CA VAL A 667 -18.20 34.18 -41.75
C VAL A 667 -19.53 34.37 -42.47
N ARG A 668 -19.64 35.50 -43.17
CA ARG A 668 -20.72 35.82 -44.10
C ARG A 668 -20.16 35.74 -45.51
N TYR A 669 -20.89 35.09 -46.41
CA TYR A 669 -20.40 34.85 -47.75
C TYR A 669 -21.53 34.90 -48.78
N LEU A 670 -21.17 35.31 -49.99
CA LEU A 670 -22.06 35.34 -51.15
C LEU A 670 -21.66 34.24 -52.13
N ARG A 671 -22.66 33.55 -52.66
CA ARG A 671 -22.49 32.57 -53.75
C ARG A 671 -23.38 32.93 -54.91
N THR A 672 -22.91 32.72 -56.12
CA THR A 672 -23.77 32.78 -57.30
C THR A 672 -24.52 31.45 -57.43
N GLU A 673 -25.85 31.50 -57.39
CA GLU A 673 -26.74 30.37 -57.65
C GLU A 673 -27.71 30.71 -58.80
N GLY A 674 -28.33 29.69 -59.41
CA GLY A 674 -29.27 29.84 -60.53
C GLY A 674 -28.80 29.18 -61.83
N GLU A 675 -29.74 29.00 -62.76
CA GLU A 675 -29.46 28.45 -64.09
C GLU A 675 -28.74 29.48 -64.99
N ALA A 676 -28.03 28.97 -66.00
CA ALA A 676 -27.31 29.80 -66.97
C ALA A 676 -28.30 30.73 -67.71
N GLY A 677 -28.41 31.98 -67.25
CA GLY A 677 -29.31 33.00 -67.81
C GLY A 677 -29.97 33.91 -66.77
N ALA A 678 -30.07 33.48 -65.51
CA ALA A 678 -30.61 34.29 -64.42
C ALA A 678 -29.88 34.03 -63.08
N PRO A 679 -28.57 34.31 -62.98
CA PRO A 679 -27.83 34.13 -61.74
C PRO A 679 -28.31 35.13 -60.68
N TYR A 680 -28.45 34.68 -59.44
CA TYR A 680 -28.65 35.54 -58.27
C TYR A 680 -27.56 35.26 -57.23
N GLU A 681 -27.31 36.24 -56.37
CA GLU A 681 -26.39 36.08 -55.25
C GLU A 681 -27.15 35.61 -54.01
N ASP A 682 -26.81 34.44 -53.50
CA ASP A 682 -27.34 33.90 -52.26
C ASP A 682 -26.41 34.23 -51.09
N ALA A 683 -26.97 34.90 -50.07
CA ALA A 683 -26.23 35.33 -48.89
C ALA A 683 -26.37 34.31 -47.76
N ARG A 684 -25.24 33.74 -47.34
CA ARG A 684 -25.19 32.72 -46.28
C ARG A 684 -24.26 33.12 -45.16
N SER A 685 -24.43 32.46 -44.01
CA SER A 685 -23.54 32.64 -42.86
C SER A 685 -23.36 31.36 -42.06
N LEU A 686 -22.14 31.13 -41.59
CA LEU A 686 -21.80 30.04 -40.69
C LEU A 686 -20.85 30.50 -39.57
N PRO A 687 -20.80 29.77 -38.43
CA PRO A 687 -19.84 30.03 -37.38
C PRO A 687 -18.41 30.00 -37.94
N CYS A 688 -17.61 31.03 -37.66
CA CYS A 688 -16.27 31.14 -38.22
C CYS A 688 -15.38 29.94 -37.86
N ASP A 689 -15.61 29.34 -36.69
CA ASP A 689 -14.88 28.15 -36.26
C ASP A 689 -15.04 26.96 -37.22
N THR A 690 -16.19 26.83 -37.89
CA THR A 690 -16.41 25.80 -38.92
C THR A 690 -15.46 26.00 -40.10
N LEU A 691 -15.28 27.24 -40.56
CA LEU A 691 -14.32 27.56 -41.63
C LEU A 691 -12.87 27.37 -41.15
N ARG A 692 -12.54 27.90 -39.96
CA ARG A 692 -11.22 27.78 -39.36
C ARG A 692 -10.80 26.32 -39.22
N ALA A 693 -11.68 25.48 -38.67
CA ALA A 693 -11.41 24.06 -38.46
C ALA A 693 -11.29 23.30 -39.79
N GLY A 694 -12.18 23.58 -40.75
CA GLY A 694 -12.15 22.93 -42.07
C GLY A 694 -10.90 23.29 -42.89
N LEU A 695 -10.41 24.52 -42.77
CA LEU A 695 -9.23 25.01 -43.48
C LEU A 695 -7.93 24.94 -42.65
N GLN A 696 -7.99 24.44 -41.42
CA GLN A 696 -6.85 24.39 -40.48
C GLN A 696 -6.17 25.75 -40.32
N LEU A 697 -6.95 26.82 -40.12
CA LEU A 697 -6.43 28.17 -39.91
C LEU A 697 -6.06 28.40 -38.43
N PRO A 698 -5.06 29.24 -38.12
CA PRO A 698 -4.61 29.47 -36.74
C PRO A 698 -5.71 30.00 -35.82
N SER A 699 -6.51 30.96 -36.29
CA SER A 699 -7.67 31.53 -35.60
C SER A 699 -8.77 31.91 -36.60
N CYS A 700 -9.91 32.44 -36.11
CA CYS A 700 -10.90 33.03 -37.01
C CYS A 700 -10.24 34.17 -37.82
N PRO A 701 -10.28 34.15 -39.17
CA PRO A 701 -9.70 35.22 -39.97
C PRO A 701 -10.41 36.54 -39.68
N GLN A 702 -9.67 37.64 -39.79
CA GLN A 702 -10.23 38.98 -39.81
C GLN A 702 -10.54 39.42 -41.24
N ARG A 703 -9.75 38.94 -42.21
CA ARG A 703 -9.89 39.28 -43.63
C ARG A 703 -9.63 38.07 -44.51
N ALA A 704 -10.26 38.05 -45.68
CA ALA A 704 -9.90 37.18 -46.78
C ALA A 704 -9.92 37.97 -48.09
N SER A 705 -8.97 37.70 -48.98
CA SER A 705 -8.92 38.25 -50.33
C SER A 705 -8.74 37.14 -51.35
N PHE A 706 -9.35 37.33 -52.53
CA PHE A 706 -9.16 36.42 -53.66
C PHE A 706 -7.83 36.76 -54.34
N ASP A 707 -7.04 35.73 -54.61
CA ASP A 707 -5.77 35.78 -55.33
C ASP A 707 -5.77 34.70 -56.42
N GLY A 708 -6.50 34.99 -57.50
CA GLY A 708 -6.74 34.06 -58.60
C GLY A 708 -7.36 32.72 -58.14
N PRO A 709 -6.66 31.58 -58.30
CA PRO A 709 -7.14 30.26 -57.87
C PRO A 709 -6.97 30.01 -56.36
N ARG A 710 -6.49 30.98 -55.58
CA ARG A 710 -6.25 30.87 -54.14
C ARG A 710 -6.97 31.98 -53.39
N LEU A 711 -7.20 31.76 -52.11
CA LEU A 711 -7.64 32.78 -51.18
C LEU A 711 -6.57 32.97 -50.11
N LEU A 712 -6.21 34.23 -49.87
CA LEU A 712 -5.36 34.65 -48.77
C LEU A 712 -6.25 34.97 -47.57
N PHE A 713 -5.96 34.33 -46.43
CA PHE A 713 -6.59 34.62 -45.15
C PHE A 713 -5.59 35.33 -44.24
N GLU A 714 -6.06 36.38 -43.56
CA GLU A 714 -5.28 37.13 -42.58
C GLU A 714 -6.03 37.17 -41.24
N GLY A 715 -5.29 37.04 -40.15
CA GLY A 715 -5.84 37.13 -38.80
C GLY A 715 -4.77 37.34 -37.74
N GLN A 716 -5.18 37.23 -36.48
CA GLN A 716 -4.30 37.39 -35.32
C GLN A 716 -4.55 36.29 -34.29
N GLY A 717 -3.51 35.92 -33.55
CA GLY A 717 -3.59 34.96 -32.44
C GLY A 717 -3.87 33.54 -32.88
N ARG A 718 -4.24 32.69 -31.91
CA ARG A 718 -4.51 31.26 -32.11
C ARG A 718 -5.75 30.78 -31.36
N GLY A 719 -6.46 29.81 -31.93
CA GLY A 719 -7.64 29.19 -31.31
C GLY A 719 -8.96 29.84 -31.75
N HIS A 720 -10.05 29.48 -31.06
CA HIS A 720 -11.40 29.90 -31.43
C HIS A 720 -11.77 31.32 -30.93
N GLY A 721 -10.97 31.91 -30.03
CA GLY A 721 -11.14 33.30 -29.59
C GLY A 721 -12.33 33.57 -28.66
N GLU A 722 -12.87 32.53 -28.00
CA GLU A 722 -13.97 32.68 -27.04
C GLU A 722 -13.48 32.48 -25.60
N GLY A 723 -14.05 33.25 -24.69
CA GLY A 723 -13.78 33.13 -23.25
C GLY A 723 -12.41 33.67 -22.85
N LEU A 724 -11.70 32.95 -21.98
CA LEU A 724 -10.40 33.38 -21.47
C LEU A 724 -9.32 33.27 -22.56
N ASP A 725 -8.77 34.40 -22.99
CA ASP A 725 -7.56 34.49 -23.82
C ASP A 725 -6.32 34.37 -22.92
N VAL A 726 -5.56 33.27 -23.09
CA VAL A 726 -4.41 32.95 -22.24
C VAL A 726 -3.26 33.93 -22.44
N GLU A 727 -2.94 34.32 -23.69
CA GLU A 727 -1.90 35.31 -23.97
C GLU A 727 -2.26 36.71 -23.48
N ALA A 728 -3.52 37.13 -23.65
CA ALA A 728 -3.99 38.39 -23.11
C ALA A 728 -3.97 38.40 -21.57
N ALA A 729 -4.33 37.28 -20.94
CA ALA A 729 -4.26 37.14 -19.48
C ALA A 729 -2.82 37.21 -18.97
N LYS A 730 -1.86 36.62 -19.69
CA LYS A 730 -0.42 36.74 -19.37
C LYS A 730 0.07 38.18 -19.48
N ALA A 731 -0.33 38.89 -20.54
CA ALA A 731 0.09 40.27 -20.77
C ALA A 731 -0.58 41.27 -19.82
N ALA A 732 -1.71 40.91 -19.21
CA ALA A 732 -2.47 41.76 -18.30
C ALA A 732 -1.86 41.81 -16.88
N THR A 733 -0.69 42.43 -16.78
CA THR A 733 0.01 42.65 -15.50
C THR A 733 -0.85 43.46 -14.53
N GLY A 734 -0.90 43.03 -13.26
CA GLY A 734 -1.61 43.74 -12.19
C GLY A 734 -3.09 43.38 -12.05
N LEU A 735 -3.67 42.59 -12.96
CA LEU A 735 -5.03 42.06 -12.78
C LEU A 735 -5.04 40.79 -11.92
N SER A 736 -6.02 40.70 -11.03
CA SER A 736 -6.30 39.48 -10.27
C SER A 736 -6.97 38.43 -11.15
N SER A 737 -6.90 37.16 -10.76
CA SER A 737 -7.63 36.09 -11.45
C SER A 737 -9.13 36.33 -11.53
N ASP A 738 -9.76 36.93 -10.50
CA ASP A 738 -11.18 37.29 -10.56
C ASP A 738 -11.48 38.35 -11.62
N ALA A 739 -10.63 39.38 -11.75
CA ALA A 739 -10.78 40.41 -12.77
C ALA A 739 -10.60 39.85 -14.19
N LEU A 740 -9.62 38.95 -14.37
CA LEU A 740 -9.40 38.25 -15.64
C LEU A 740 -10.62 37.41 -16.03
N LEU A 741 -11.19 36.66 -15.09
CA LEU A 741 -12.37 35.82 -15.33
C LEU A 741 -13.63 36.66 -15.57
N HIS A 742 -13.79 37.78 -14.86
CA HIS A 742 -14.91 38.69 -15.10
C HIS A 742 -14.86 39.22 -16.52
N ARG A 743 -13.70 39.75 -16.94
CA ARG A 743 -13.50 40.28 -18.29
C ARG A 743 -13.76 39.22 -19.38
N ALA A 744 -13.45 37.96 -19.12
CA ALA A 744 -13.67 36.87 -20.07
C ALA A 744 -15.12 36.39 -20.19
N TYR A 745 -15.91 36.48 -19.11
CA TYR A 745 -17.19 35.76 -18.99
C TYR A 745 -18.36 36.60 -18.46
N GLU A 746 -18.24 37.93 -18.38
CA GLU A 746 -19.28 38.83 -17.88
C GLU A 746 -20.62 38.67 -18.59
N ALA A 747 -20.60 38.42 -19.91
CA ALA A 747 -21.80 38.23 -20.71
C ALA A 747 -22.49 36.86 -20.51
N LEU A 748 -21.90 35.93 -19.76
CA LEU A 748 -22.48 34.59 -19.54
C LEU A 748 -23.47 34.57 -18.37
N PRO A 749 -24.57 33.79 -18.48
CA PRO A 749 -25.55 33.65 -17.41
C PRO A 749 -24.93 33.05 -16.14
N THR A 750 -25.24 33.68 -15.00
CA THR A 750 -24.84 33.22 -13.67
C THR A 750 -25.87 32.26 -13.09
N ARG A 751 -25.45 31.36 -12.20
CA ARG A 751 -26.37 30.49 -11.48
C ARG A 751 -27.20 31.33 -10.49
N PRO A 752 -28.53 31.15 -10.38
CA PRO A 752 -29.29 31.79 -9.32
C PRO A 752 -28.75 31.33 -7.94
N PRO A 753 -28.74 32.19 -6.92
CA PRO A 753 -28.28 31.81 -5.59
C PRO A 753 -29.09 30.62 -5.09
N ALA A 754 -28.42 29.63 -4.50
CA ALA A 754 -29.10 28.52 -3.85
C ALA A 754 -30.05 29.07 -2.77
N PRO A 755 -31.28 28.54 -2.62
CA PRO A 755 -32.17 28.97 -1.57
C PRO A 755 -31.45 28.77 -0.23
N GLN A 756 -31.37 29.84 0.56
CA GLN A 756 -30.84 29.76 1.92
C GLN A 756 -31.64 28.70 2.66
N ALA A 757 -30.97 27.64 3.14
CA ALA A 757 -31.58 26.71 4.05
C ALA A 757 -31.98 27.51 5.29
N GLY A 758 -33.28 27.79 5.41
CA GLY A 758 -33.85 28.49 6.55
C GLY A 758 -33.49 27.76 7.83
N GLY A 759 -32.93 28.50 8.78
CA GLY A 759 -32.73 28.01 10.13
C GLY A 759 -34.08 27.66 10.76
N GLY A 760 -34.16 26.42 11.24
CA GLY A 760 -35.17 25.88 12.14
C GLY A 760 -34.49 24.90 13.06
#